data_AF-A0A2B4S7H3-F1
#
_entry.id   AF-A0A2B4S7H3-F1
#
_cell.length_a   1.000
_cell.length_b   1.000
_cell.length_c   1.000
_cell.angle_alpha   90.00
_cell.angle_beta   90.00
_cell.angle_gamma   90.00
#
_symmetry.space_group_name_H-M   'P 1'
#
loop_
_entity.id
_entity.type
_entity.pdbx_description
1 polymer ?
#
loop_
_entity_poly.entity_id
_entity_poly.type
_entity_poly.pdbx_seq_one_letter_code
_entity_poly.pdbx_strand_id
1 'polypeptide(L)'
;MLAESWSLKEPSSLLCINAVVLALVVSSCAINMSSWQRFWWWIPGQTWPADVKDVLKDAFGSCKPDDPYCFQRLPSWAEEDATELLAVDSDGTVYQWKFDSKNPTAHSVWQALHDHQETPHGKILNKQLWDPLVVEGYKAKATQDSFMYREQNGVKSFLLDDDNCDCLSTLSMGHGMCNAGHSTSYSKSNVFGVDRLYDPGCRGPSPSYGLSLYFRTAKKLALEDFGGGWRAFWWWKKDLTWPEHVIDVLGSPYGSCGEFHVYCFQRLPSWLKENDTELLAVDSLGTVYKWSFNPKNSVAHAAWLAFHDHEQVQHKDVLDSSPWNPVALKGNAPSAAQDSLMYREQNGVKSLLLDDDNCDCYSSLSLGHGMCLADHSISYSKPNVYGVDALYDNGCHGPLSNIGLTLYFRAKRPDLYDFGGRWRAFWWWNAGVEWSACAPKKQEVDVLEDPYGTCSGGDPFCFQRLPAWLEKDSTEILAEDSKRNVYTWSFNASNPTAKAAWGAFHNHKETAAGAVLDQSPWNPNVLQGKSPVADQDSFTYRSTNGVKSLLLDDDNCDCLSTIQLGATVCGSQLDPNGRGVDLLYDPTCGLPSPHKGLTLFFRVPQQKLTFEGYGQKWTAFWWWPKDGSWPKDVTDVLEKPHGECKDTDIYCFGRLPTDAKEDRTKLLAIDTEGNVYLWKFSSVNPTAHAVWSALHDHQETPFNKLKNNKAWNPKLLKGTAPKAPQDSFMYRAQGGVKSFLLDDDNCDCLSTLSMGHGMCSDGFSTSYGPENRYGVDALYDDHCNTPRPNVGLALYFSVSEEVVRPTSSCKHGGNWLAFWWWTADAPWPVDEKDVLAYPFGSCSSYGEYCFGRIPSWAREDSTEMLAIDSQGNEYLWKFDSHNAVAHAAWLAFHDHVTTPAGKVVNNADGWDPVVLQGKAPVVKQDSFMYREQNGVKSILMDDDNCDCKTTLNIGHGMCLAGHSTSYGPANQFGVDALYDPGCNAPRPEIGLTLYFRPK
;
A
#
# COMPACT_ATOMS: atom_id res chain seq x y z
N MET A 1 -69.65 -65.77 -53.83
CA MET A 1 -70.06 -64.39 -53.47
C MET A 1 -69.86 -64.20 -51.98
N LEU A 2 -68.79 -63.63 -51.48
CA LEU A 2 -67.39 -63.53 -51.95
C LEU A 2 -66.56 -63.19 -50.70
N ALA A 3 -65.55 -64.02 -50.38
CA ALA A 3 -64.17 -63.67 -49.96
C ALA A 3 -63.89 -62.66 -48.82
N GLU A 4 -62.78 -62.69 -48.04
CA GLU A 4 -61.75 -63.68 -47.59
C GLU A 4 -60.83 -62.88 -46.59
N SER A 5 -59.94 -63.39 -45.72
CA SER A 5 -59.48 -64.72 -45.26
C SER A 5 -58.63 -64.60 -43.97
N TRP A 6 -58.48 -65.69 -43.17
CA TRP A 6 -57.23 -66.31 -42.61
C TRP A 6 -56.01 -65.43 -42.17
N SER A 7 -55.13 -65.74 -41.19
CA SER A 7 -55.02 -66.80 -40.15
C SER A 7 -53.73 -66.64 -39.27
N LEU A 8 -53.73 -67.20 -38.05
CA LEU A 8 -52.60 -67.76 -37.24
C LEU A 8 -51.53 -66.91 -36.46
N LYS A 9 -51.27 -67.41 -35.22
CA LYS A 9 -50.03 -67.48 -34.37
C LYS A 9 -49.74 -66.48 -33.21
N GLU A 10 -49.26 -67.08 -32.11
CA GLU A 10 -48.60 -66.51 -30.91
C GLU A 10 -47.11 -66.14 -31.21
N PRO A 11 -46.26 -65.66 -30.24
CA PRO A 11 -46.48 -65.23 -28.84
C PRO A 11 -45.83 -63.86 -28.45
N SER A 12 -46.03 -63.46 -27.19
CA SER A 12 -45.13 -62.64 -26.32
C SER A 12 -44.61 -61.25 -26.75
N SER A 13 -44.84 -60.23 -25.91
CA SER A 13 -43.79 -59.32 -25.41
C SER A 13 -44.27 -58.42 -24.26
N LEU A 14 -43.48 -58.36 -23.18
CA LEU A 14 -43.48 -57.21 -22.27
C LEU A 14 -42.78 -56.05 -22.99
N LEU A 15 -43.39 -54.87 -23.03
CA LEU A 15 -42.74 -53.54 -23.14
C LEU A 15 -43.80 -52.43 -23.21
N CYS A 16 -43.95 -51.65 -22.13
CA CYS A 16 -44.39 -50.23 -22.11
C CYS A 16 -44.61 -49.72 -20.66
N ILE A 17 -43.62 -49.89 -19.78
CA ILE A 17 -43.50 -49.14 -18.53
C ILE A 17 -42.04 -48.74 -18.38
N ASN A 18 -41.67 -47.56 -18.90
CA ASN A 18 -40.42 -46.84 -18.62
C ASN A 18 -40.46 -45.45 -19.31
N ALA A 19 -41.22 -44.51 -18.74
CA ALA A 19 -41.27 -43.12 -19.20
C ALA A 19 -41.80 -42.12 -18.14
N VAL A 20 -41.78 -42.45 -16.83
CA VAL A 20 -42.29 -41.55 -15.76
C VAL A 20 -41.51 -41.70 -14.45
N VAL A 21 -40.23 -41.28 -14.41
CA VAL A 21 -39.57 -40.69 -13.21
C VAL A 21 -38.34 -39.87 -13.68
N LEU A 22 -38.52 -38.67 -14.25
CA LEU A 22 -37.44 -37.66 -14.31
C LEU A 22 -37.95 -36.24 -14.62
N ALA A 23 -38.77 -35.66 -13.74
CA ALA A 23 -39.04 -34.21 -13.67
C ALA A 23 -39.92 -33.89 -12.44
N LEU A 24 -39.31 -33.70 -11.27
CA LEU A 24 -39.94 -32.92 -10.21
C LEU A 24 -39.38 -31.50 -10.25
N VAL A 25 -39.99 -30.68 -11.11
CA VAL A 25 -39.82 -29.22 -11.06
C VAL A 25 -40.73 -28.71 -9.94
N VAL A 26 -40.14 -28.40 -8.78
CA VAL A 26 -40.83 -27.65 -7.72
C VAL A 26 -40.43 -26.18 -7.86
N SER A 27 -41.42 -25.28 -7.78
CA SER A 27 -41.26 -23.86 -8.07
C SER A 27 -41.24 -23.03 -6.79
N SER A 28 -40.06 -22.96 -6.17
CA SER A 28 -39.66 -22.00 -5.12
C SER A 28 -38.29 -21.45 -5.56
N CYS A 29 -38.00 -20.15 -5.35
CA CYS A 29 -36.74 -19.46 -5.73
C CYS A 29 -35.60 -20.38 -6.19
N ALA A 30 -35.52 -20.64 -7.50
CA ALA A 30 -34.62 -21.66 -8.04
C ALA A 30 -33.17 -21.38 -7.64
N ILE A 31 -32.65 -22.20 -6.71
CA ILE A 31 -31.24 -22.20 -6.35
C ILE A 31 -30.47 -22.46 -7.64
N ASN A 32 -29.54 -21.58 -8.00
CA ASN A 32 -28.73 -21.82 -9.19
C ASN A 32 -27.75 -22.97 -8.91
N MET A 33 -28.18 -24.19 -9.24
CA MET A 33 -27.38 -25.40 -9.10
C MET A 33 -26.16 -25.43 -10.04
N SER A 34 -26.01 -24.50 -11.00
CA SER A 34 -24.89 -24.50 -11.95
C SER A 34 -23.52 -24.33 -11.30
N SER A 35 -23.45 -23.72 -10.11
CA SER A 35 -22.20 -23.57 -9.33
C SER A 35 -21.97 -24.70 -8.32
N TRP A 36 -22.88 -25.66 -8.20
CA TRP A 36 -22.86 -26.69 -7.16
C TRP A 36 -22.55 -28.07 -7.76
N GLN A 37 -21.56 -28.77 -7.18
CA GLN A 37 -21.12 -30.08 -7.65
C GLN A 37 -21.60 -31.18 -6.71
N ARG A 38 -22.40 -32.12 -7.22
CA ARG A 38 -22.83 -33.29 -6.45
C ARG A 38 -21.63 -34.22 -6.27
N PHE A 39 -21.30 -34.57 -5.03
CA PHE A 39 -20.20 -35.50 -4.73
C PHE A 39 -20.71 -36.77 -4.04
N TRP A 40 -21.78 -36.68 -3.24
CA TRP A 40 -22.30 -37.79 -2.45
C TRP A 40 -23.81 -37.92 -2.66
N TRP A 41 -24.34 -39.14 -2.79
CA TRP A 41 -25.79 -39.35 -2.80
C TRP A 41 -26.24 -40.77 -2.45
N TRP A 42 -27.50 -40.88 -2.02
CA TRP A 42 -28.23 -42.12 -1.84
C TRP A 42 -29.66 -41.93 -2.38
N ILE A 43 -30.06 -42.75 -3.36
CA ILE A 43 -31.42 -42.73 -3.92
C ILE A 43 -32.37 -43.49 -2.97
N PRO A 44 -33.60 -42.99 -2.70
CA PRO A 44 -34.54 -43.68 -1.83
C PRO A 44 -35.01 -45.01 -2.42
N GLY A 45 -35.23 -45.99 -1.55
CA GLY A 45 -35.74 -47.33 -1.89
C GLY A 45 -34.67 -48.36 -2.25
N GLN A 46 -33.38 -48.00 -2.22
CA GLN A 46 -32.29 -48.91 -2.56
C GLN A 46 -31.98 -49.91 -1.43
N THR A 47 -31.37 -51.04 -1.79
CA THR A 47 -30.83 -52.01 -0.81
C THR A 47 -29.37 -51.67 -0.50
N TRP A 48 -28.98 -51.71 0.77
CA TRP A 48 -27.59 -51.40 1.16
C TRP A 48 -26.59 -52.37 0.49
N PRO A 49 -25.55 -51.87 -0.19
CA PRO A 49 -24.57 -52.73 -0.86
C PRO A 49 -23.78 -53.58 0.15
N ALA A 50 -23.65 -54.88 -0.10
CA ALA A 50 -23.08 -55.82 0.86
C ALA A 50 -21.58 -55.57 1.14
N ASP A 51 -20.86 -55.02 0.16
CA ASP A 51 -19.43 -54.70 0.18
C ASP A 51 -19.11 -53.27 0.65
N VAL A 52 -20.12 -52.41 0.80
CA VAL A 52 -19.94 -51.09 1.42
C VAL A 52 -19.87 -51.25 2.95
N LYS A 53 -18.76 -50.75 3.51
CA LYS A 53 -18.47 -50.71 4.95
C LYS A 53 -18.16 -49.30 5.45
N ASP A 54 -18.37 -48.29 4.61
CA ASP A 54 -17.96 -46.92 4.88
C ASP A 54 -18.75 -45.98 3.96
N VAL A 55 -19.40 -44.95 4.53
CA VAL A 55 -20.18 -43.97 3.77
C VAL A 55 -19.32 -42.88 3.12
N LEU A 56 -18.02 -42.82 3.42
CA LEU A 56 -17.04 -41.91 2.84
C LEU A 56 -15.84 -42.70 2.27
N LYS A 57 -16.11 -43.91 1.75
CA LYS A 57 -15.11 -44.87 1.26
C LYS A 57 -14.27 -44.33 0.10
N ASP A 58 -14.92 -43.73 -0.89
CA ASP A 58 -14.32 -43.55 -2.21
C ASP A 58 -13.78 -42.12 -2.41
N ALA A 59 -12.82 -41.96 -3.32
CA ALA A 59 -12.30 -40.65 -3.70
C ALA A 59 -13.23 -39.96 -4.72
N PHE A 60 -13.23 -38.62 -4.74
CA PHE A 60 -14.00 -37.84 -5.69
C PHE A 60 -13.78 -38.29 -7.15
N GLY A 61 -14.84 -38.33 -7.96
CA GLY A 61 -14.79 -38.72 -9.38
C GLY A 61 -14.87 -40.24 -9.67
N SER A 62 -15.00 -41.10 -8.65
CA SER A 62 -15.14 -42.55 -8.79
C SER A 62 -16.52 -43.06 -9.29
N CYS A 63 -17.55 -42.23 -9.18
CA CYS A 63 -18.95 -42.55 -9.49
C CYS A 63 -19.41 -41.87 -10.78
N LYS A 64 -20.41 -42.43 -11.44
CA LYS A 64 -21.09 -41.86 -12.59
C LYS A 64 -22.36 -41.12 -12.17
N PRO A 65 -22.85 -40.12 -12.94
CA PRO A 65 -24.06 -39.36 -12.58
C PRO A 65 -25.33 -40.21 -12.42
N ASP A 66 -25.38 -41.38 -13.05
CA ASP A 66 -26.50 -42.34 -13.07
C ASP A 66 -26.39 -43.48 -12.05
N ASP A 67 -25.31 -43.57 -11.26
CA ASP A 67 -25.17 -44.59 -10.22
C ASP A 67 -26.26 -44.44 -9.14
N PRO A 68 -26.81 -45.55 -8.59
CA PRO A 68 -27.92 -45.50 -7.62
C PRO A 68 -27.52 -44.94 -6.24
N TYR A 69 -26.22 -44.85 -5.98
CA TYR A 69 -25.63 -44.22 -4.81
C TYR A 69 -24.19 -43.80 -5.16
N CYS A 70 -23.62 -42.91 -4.36
CA CYS A 70 -22.21 -42.54 -4.44
C CYS A 70 -21.70 -42.08 -3.08
N PHE A 71 -20.65 -42.73 -2.60
CA PHE A 71 -20.11 -42.58 -1.24
C PHE A 71 -18.69 -41.98 -1.27
N GLN A 72 -18.55 -40.87 -1.99
CA GLN A 72 -17.29 -40.15 -2.14
C GLN A 72 -17.04 -39.15 -1.02
N ARG A 73 -15.74 -38.87 -0.83
CA ARG A 73 -15.24 -37.67 -0.15
C ARG A 73 -15.26 -36.44 -1.04
N LEU A 74 -15.15 -35.27 -0.43
CA LEU A 74 -14.81 -34.02 -1.10
C LEU A 74 -13.49 -34.16 -1.88
N PRO A 75 -13.31 -33.43 -2.99
CA PRO A 75 -12.09 -33.53 -3.78
C PRO A 75 -10.88 -33.00 -3.03
N SER A 76 -9.73 -33.65 -3.24
CA SER A 76 -8.44 -33.35 -2.61
C SER A 76 -7.77 -32.02 -3.03
N TRP A 77 -8.55 -31.11 -3.61
CA TRP A 77 -8.17 -29.74 -4.00
C TRP A 77 -9.09 -28.67 -3.41
N ALA A 78 -10.13 -29.07 -2.66
CA ALA A 78 -10.99 -28.14 -1.98
C ALA A 78 -10.24 -27.54 -0.78
N GLU A 79 -10.37 -26.24 -0.58
CA GLU A 79 -9.79 -25.54 0.57
C GLU A 79 -10.92 -25.29 1.58
N GLU A 80 -10.68 -25.59 2.86
CA GLU A 80 -11.72 -25.64 3.90
C GLU A 80 -12.51 -24.33 4.01
N ASP A 81 -11.85 -23.23 4.39
CA ASP A 81 -12.50 -21.92 4.59
C ASP A 81 -13.11 -21.30 3.30
N ALA A 82 -12.77 -21.85 2.14
CA ALA A 82 -13.29 -21.47 0.83
C ALA A 82 -14.45 -22.35 0.34
N THR A 83 -14.80 -23.42 1.07
CA THR A 83 -15.78 -24.42 0.63
C THR A 83 -17.10 -24.31 1.38
N GLU A 84 -18.19 -24.50 0.64
CA GLU A 84 -19.54 -24.61 1.16
C GLU A 84 -20.12 -25.99 0.85
N LEU A 85 -20.98 -26.47 1.75
CA LEU A 85 -21.72 -27.72 1.67
C LEU A 85 -23.22 -27.41 1.50
N LEU A 86 -23.89 -28.11 0.60
CA LEU A 86 -25.34 -28.04 0.40
C LEU A 86 -25.90 -29.46 0.46
N ALA A 87 -26.91 -29.69 1.30
CA ALA A 87 -27.59 -30.97 1.40
C ALA A 87 -29.04 -30.83 0.93
N VAL A 88 -29.52 -31.84 0.20
CA VAL A 88 -30.90 -31.94 -0.30
C VAL A 88 -31.44 -33.33 0.01
N ASP A 89 -32.55 -33.45 0.75
CA ASP A 89 -33.21 -34.73 1.01
C ASP A 89 -34.39 -35.03 0.06
N SER A 90 -34.89 -36.27 0.12
CA SER A 90 -36.03 -36.75 -0.66
C SER A 90 -37.37 -36.09 -0.31
N ASP A 91 -37.46 -35.36 0.80
CA ASP A 91 -38.65 -34.61 1.22
C ASP A 91 -38.63 -33.16 0.69
N GLY A 92 -37.51 -32.72 0.08
CA GLY A 92 -37.32 -31.37 -0.47
C GLY A 92 -36.73 -30.36 0.52
N THR A 93 -36.21 -30.81 1.66
CA THR A 93 -35.47 -29.93 2.57
C THR A 93 -34.12 -29.58 1.96
N VAL A 94 -33.70 -28.32 2.05
CA VAL A 94 -32.40 -27.85 1.56
C VAL A 94 -31.68 -27.03 2.62
N TYR A 95 -30.52 -27.51 3.06
CA TYR A 95 -29.64 -26.86 4.03
C TYR A 95 -28.28 -26.54 3.42
N GLN A 96 -27.70 -25.41 3.82
CA GLN A 96 -26.39 -24.95 3.40
C GLN A 96 -25.51 -24.65 4.61
N TRP A 97 -24.25 -25.06 4.55
CA TRP A 97 -23.21 -24.72 5.51
C TRP A 97 -22.01 -24.11 4.78
N LYS A 98 -21.26 -23.28 5.51
CA LYS A 98 -19.89 -22.90 5.12
C LYS A 98 -18.91 -23.54 6.09
N PHE A 99 -17.84 -24.14 5.58
CA PHE A 99 -16.78 -24.67 6.43
C PHE A 99 -15.95 -23.52 7.03
N ASP A 100 -15.44 -23.76 8.25
CA ASP A 100 -14.64 -22.81 9.02
C ASP A 100 -13.66 -23.63 9.88
N SER A 101 -12.38 -23.58 9.51
CA SER A 101 -11.27 -24.27 10.18
C SER A 101 -11.09 -23.88 11.65
N LYS A 102 -11.69 -22.75 12.08
CA LYS A 102 -11.67 -22.29 13.48
C LYS A 102 -12.84 -22.82 14.30
N ASN A 103 -13.90 -23.32 13.65
CA ASN A 103 -15.02 -23.95 14.32
C ASN A 103 -14.74 -25.46 14.47
N PRO A 104 -14.53 -25.98 15.70
CA PRO A 104 -14.13 -27.38 15.90
C PRO A 104 -15.14 -28.42 15.38
N THR A 105 -16.42 -28.06 15.30
CA THR A 105 -17.47 -28.92 14.76
C THR A 105 -17.39 -28.97 13.24
N ALA A 106 -17.36 -27.80 12.59
CA ALA A 106 -17.18 -27.69 11.14
C ALA A 106 -15.88 -28.35 10.66
N HIS A 107 -14.77 -28.10 11.38
CA HIS A 107 -13.47 -28.66 11.06
C HIS A 107 -13.42 -30.18 11.21
N SER A 108 -14.11 -30.75 12.20
CA SER A 108 -14.16 -32.21 12.34
C SER A 108 -15.02 -32.86 11.25
N VAL A 109 -16.10 -32.18 10.81
CA VAL A 109 -16.90 -32.61 9.65
C VAL A 109 -16.07 -32.52 8.36
N TRP A 110 -15.29 -31.46 8.17
CA TRP A 110 -14.33 -31.33 7.07
C TRP A 110 -13.32 -32.48 7.08
N GLN A 111 -12.66 -32.73 8.21
CA GLN A 111 -11.69 -33.83 8.37
C GLN A 111 -12.28 -35.21 8.02
N ALA A 112 -13.56 -35.45 8.29
CA ALA A 112 -14.23 -36.68 7.85
C ALA A 112 -14.50 -36.66 6.33
N LEU A 113 -15.13 -35.60 5.83
CA LEU A 113 -15.57 -35.47 4.43
C LEU A 113 -14.42 -35.32 3.42
N HIS A 114 -13.27 -34.78 3.81
CA HIS A 114 -12.10 -34.54 2.96
C HIS A 114 -10.94 -35.49 3.29
N ASP A 115 -10.46 -35.48 4.53
CA ASP A 115 -9.25 -36.20 4.95
C ASP A 115 -9.50 -37.67 5.37
N HIS A 116 -10.76 -38.14 5.36
CA HIS A 116 -11.17 -39.48 5.79
C HIS A 116 -10.90 -39.80 7.28
N GLN A 117 -10.74 -38.79 8.14
CA GLN A 117 -10.37 -38.97 9.54
C GLN A 117 -11.56 -39.32 10.45
N GLU A 118 -11.43 -40.39 11.23
CA GLU A 118 -12.44 -40.78 12.22
C GLU A 118 -12.59 -39.79 13.37
N THR A 119 -13.84 -39.57 13.78
CA THR A 119 -14.22 -38.82 14.98
C THR A 119 -15.02 -39.74 15.89
N PRO A 120 -14.39 -40.32 16.94
CA PRO A 120 -15.08 -41.16 17.91
C PRO A 120 -16.03 -40.36 18.79
N HIS A 121 -17.01 -41.05 19.36
CA HIS A 121 -17.95 -40.54 20.36
C HIS A 121 -17.27 -39.70 21.44
N GLY A 122 -17.85 -38.53 21.74
CA GLY A 122 -17.39 -37.63 22.80
C GLY A 122 -16.17 -36.76 22.45
N LYS A 123 -15.53 -36.95 21.28
CA LYS A 123 -14.46 -36.04 20.79
C LYS A 123 -15.06 -34.66 20.47
N ILE A 124 -16.15 -34.65 19.69
CA ILE A 124 -16.94 -33.46 19.36
C ILE A 124 -18.34 -33.66 19.91
N LEU A 125 -18.53 -33.12 21.11
CA LEU A 125 -19.76 -33.16 21.88
C LEU A 125 -19.92 -31.80 22.56
N ASN A 126 -21.06 -31.14 22.34
CA ASN A 126 -21.41 -29.81 22.87
C ASN A 126 -20.26 -28.79 22.71
N LYS A 127 -19.78 -28.61 21.47
CA LYS A 127 -18.64 -27.74 21.15
C LYS A 127 -19.09 -26.35 20.70
N GLN A 128 -18.84 -25.99 19.45
CA GLN A 128 -19.26 -24.73 18.86
C GLN A 128 -20.34 -25.04 17.84
N LEU A 129 -21.42 -24.27 17.86
CA LEU A 129 -22.53 -24.46 16.92
C LEU A 129 -22.08 -24.26 15.46
N TRP A 130 -22.59 -25.12 14.60
CA TRP A 130 -22.43 -25.09 13.16
C TRP A 130 -23.79 -25.37 12.49
N ASP A 131 -24.79 -24.61 12.92
CA ASP A 131 -26.16 -24.69 12.42
C ASP A 131 -26.23 -24.36 10.91
N PRO A 132 -27.07 -25.07 10.12
CA PRO A 132 -27.29 -24.75 8.71
C PRO A 132 -28.00 -23.42 8.49
N LEU A 133 -27.65 -22.75 7.40
CA LEU A 133 -28.56 -21.85 6.71
C LEU A 133 -29.67 -22.68 6.04
N VAL A 134 -30.92 -22.42 6.43
CA VAL A 134 -32.09 -23.02 5.80
C VAL A 134 -32.34 -22.32 4.46
N VAL A 135 -32.24 -23.06 3.36
CA VAL A 135 -32.57 -22.54 2.02
C VAL A 135 -34.00 -22.90 1.65
N GLU A 136 -34.44 -24.14 1.95
CA GLU A 136 -35.82 -24.59 1.81
C GLU A 136 -36.17 -25.61 2.93
N GLY A 137 -37.43 -25.63 3.36
CA GLY A 137 -37.91 -26.47 4.47
C GLY A 137 -38.00 -25.75 5.82
N TYR A 138 -37.80 -26.50 6.91
CA TYR A 138 -37.94 -26.01 8.29
C TYR A 138 -36.57 -25.75 8.93
N LYS A 139 -36.53 -24.92 9.99
CA LYS A 139 -35.30 -24.77 10.79
C LYS A 139 -34.99 -26.06 11.55
N ALA A 140 -33.71 -26.44 11.58
CA ALA A 140 -33.16 -27.45 12.48
C ALA A 140 -33.70 -27.25 13.92
N LYS A 141 -34.12 -28.36 14.54
CA LYS A 141 -34.87 -28.34 15.81
C LYS A 141 -33.95 -28.28 17.04
N ALA A 142 -32.69 -28.70 16.89
CA ALA A 142 -31.64 -28.63 17.88
C ALA A 142 -30.39 -27.96 17.29
N THR A 143 -29.43 -27.56 18.14
CA THR A 143 -28.13 -27.04 17.71
C THR A 143 -27.32 -28.11 17.01
N GLN A 144 -26.39 -27.72 16.13
CA GLN A 144 -25.51 -28.67 15.45
C GLN A 144 -24.07 -28.43 15.92
N ASP A 145 -23.77 -28.85 17.16
CA ASP A 145 -22.52 -28.63 17.88
C ASP A 145 -21.81 -29.92 18.32
N SER A 146 -22.29 -31.07 17.83
CA SER A 146 -21.81 -32.41 18.12
C SER A 146 -21.65 -33.22 16.83
N PHE A 147 -20.57 -34.01 16.73
CA PHE A 147 -20.22 -34.74 15.50
C PHE A 147 -19.55 -36.10 15.78
N MET A 148 -19.92 -37.11 14.99
CA MET A 148 -19.27 -38.42 14.96
C MET A 148 -19.08 -38.94 13.53
N TYR A 149 -17.94 -39.59 13.29
CA TYR A 149 -17.72 -40.43 12.13
C TYR A 149 -16.87 -41.64 12.53
N ARG A 150 -17.49 -42.82 12.64
CA ARG A 150 -16.91 -44.03 13.25
C ARG A 150 -17.63 -45.30 12.80
N GLU A 151 -17.02 -46.47 12.99
CA GLU A 151 -17.70 -47.75 12.74
C GLU A 151 -18.84 -48.00 13.74
N GLN A 152 -20.03 -48.28 13.19
CA GLN A 152 -21.20 -48.75 13.94
C GLN A 152 -21.86 -49.89 13.16
N ASN A 153 -22.07 -51.04 13.81
CA ASN A 153 -22.63 -52.26 13.20
C ASN A 153 -21.94 -52.69 11.88
N GLY A 154 -20.62 -52.51 11.79
CA GLY A 154 -19.81 -52.91 10.63
C GLY A 154 -19.89 -51.94 9.43
N VAL A 155 -20.39 -50.71 9.63
CA VAL A 155 -20.35 -49.62 8.64
C VAL A 155 -19.84 -48.34 9.32
N LYS A 156 -18.80 -47.70 8.76
CA LYS A 156 -18.41 -46.34 9.17
C LYS A 156 -19.53 -45.38 8.79
N SER A 157 -20.14 -44.80 9.81
CA SER A 157 -21.36 -44.01 9.73
C SER A 157 -21.07 -42.58 10.21
N PHE A 158 -21.81 -41.62 9.69
CA PHE A 158 -21.61 -40.19 9.89
C PHE A 158 -22.84 -39.59 10.57
N LEU A 159 -22.63 -38.73 11.58
CA LEU A 159 -23.70 -38.08 12.33
C LEU A 159 -23.30 -36.66 12.76
N LEU A 160 -24.10 -35.66 12.39
CA LEU A 160 -24.05 -34.27 12.87
C LEU A 160 -25.36 -33.97 13.63
N ASP A 161 -25.24 -33.63 14.91
CA ASP A 161 -26.34 -33.53 15.88
C ASP A 161 -26.05 -32.53 17.02
N ASP A 162 -26.90 -32.53 18.05
CA ASP A 162 -26.71 -31.78 19.31
C ASP A 162 -25.98 -32.58 20.40
N ASP A 163 -26.17 -33.91 20.52
CA ASP A 163 -25.71 -34.67 21.71
C ASP A 163 -24.96 -36.00 21.47
N ASN A 164 -24.50 -36.30 20.24
CA ASN A 164 -23.98 -37.61 19.83
C ASN A 164 -25.03 -38.75 19.89
N CYS A 165 -26.31 -38.47 19.63
CA CYS A 165 -27.36 -39.43 19.33
C CYS A 165 -28.24 -38.99 18.13
N ASP A 166 -28.57 -39.92 17.22
CA ASP A 166 -29.30 -39.70 15.94
C ASP A 166 -30.50 -38.74 15.95
N CYS A 167 -31.14 -38.57 17.10
CA CYS A 167 -32.38 -37.81 17.28
C CYS A 167 -32.12 -36.32 17.00
N LEU A 168 -32.94 -35.69 16.17
CA LEU A 168 -32.82 -34.26 15.80
C LEU A 168 -31.53 -33.87 15.04
N SER A 169 -30.80 -34.87 14.53
CA SER A 169 -29.67 -34.65 13.61
C SER A 169 -30.07 -33.91 12.34
N THR A 170 -29.10 -33.21 11.74
CA THR A 170 -29.28 -32.59 10.40
C THR A 170 -28.55 -33.34 9.29
N LEU A 171 -27.60 -34.21 9.62
CA LEU A 171 -27.00 -35.16 8.69
C LEU A 171 -26.74 -36.48 9.41
N SER A 172 -27.39 -37.57 8.99
CA SER A 172 -27.10 -38.93 9.46
C SER A 172 -27.06 -39.91 8.29
N MET A 173 -25.95 -40.63 8.14
CA MET A 173 -25.64 -41.49 6.99
C MET A 173 -24.98 -42.80 7.45
N GLY A 174 -25.47 -43.94 6.95
CA GLY A 174 -24.98 -45.28 7.32
C GLY A 174 -25.90 -45.97 8.31
N HIS A 175 -25.36 -46.38 9.46
CA HIS A 175 -26.12 -46.92 10.60
C HIS A 175 -26.31 -45.85 11.69
N GLY A 176 -27.43 -45.93 12.40
CA GLY A 176 -27.74 -44.98 13.47
C GLY A 176 -26.87 -45.14 14.73
N MET A 177 -26.35 -44.03 15.25
CA MET A 177 -25.44 -43.96 16.39
C MET A 177 -26.08 -43.24 17.58
N CYS A 178 -25.79 -43.71 18.80
CA CYS A 178 -26.10 -42.99 20.03
C CYS A 178 -25.13 -43.36 21.15
N ASN A 179 -24.53 -42.34 21.76
CA ASN A 179 -23.39 -42.49 22.67
C ASN A 179 -22.29 -43.35 22.02
N ALA A 180 -21.73 -44.33 22.74
CA ALA A 180 -20.72 -45.25 22.22
C ALA A 180 -21.29 -46.39 21.31
N GLY A 181 -22.61 -46.50 21.12
CA GLY A 181 -23.25 -47.64 20.46
C GLY A 181 -24.47 -47.27 19.62
N HIS A 182 -25.49 -48.14 19.65
CA HIS A 182 -26.79 -47.97 18.97
C HIS A 182 -27.92 -47.87 20.00
N SER A 183 -28.95 -47.07 19.71
CA SER A 183 -30.19 -46.95 20.50
C SER A 183 -31.41 -47.35 19.68
N THR A 184 -32.13 -48.41 20.09
CA THR A 184 -33.40 -48.82 19.46
C THR A 184 -34.53 -47.80 19.64
N SER A 185 -34.32 -46.76 20.45
CA SER A 185 -35.28 -45.66 20.64
C SER A 185 -35.20 -44.60 19.54
N TYR A 186 -34.08 -44.51 18.81
CA TYR A 186 -33.81 -43.45 17.83
C TYR A 186 -33.52 -43.98 16.41
N SER A 187 -33.14 -45.25 16.28
CA SER A 187 -32.90 -45.88 14.97
C SER A 187 -33.10 -47.39 15.03
N LYS A 188 -33.34 -48.04 13.88
CA LYS A 188 -33.58 -49.49 13.81
C LYS A 188 -32.27 -50.28 13.78
N SER A 189 -32.22 -51.38 14.54
CA SER A 189 -31.06 -52.29 14.53
C SER A 189 -30.89 -52.93 13.16
N ASN A 190 -29.65 -52.96 12.65
CA ASN A 190 -29.28 -53.51 11.34
C ASN A 190 -30.01 -52.91 10.12
N VAL A 191 -30.49 -51.66 10.22
CA VAL A 191 -31.04 -50.90 9.10
C VAL A 191 -30.07 -49.79 8.71
N PHE A 192 -29.67 -49.77 7.44
CA PHE A 192 -28.73 -48.81 6.88
C PHE A 192 -29.41 -47.93 5.83
N GLY A 193 -28.94 -46.69 5.67
CA GLY A 193 -29.46 -45.73 4.70
C GLY A 193 -29.04 -44.30 5.07
N VAL A 194 -29.98 -43.37 4.96
CA VAL A 194 -29.81 -41.97 5.40
C VAL A 194 -31.01 -41.55 6.24
N ASP A 195 -30.85 -40.56 7.11
CA ASP A 195 -31.99 -39.84 7.69
C ASP A 195 -32.35 -38.60 6.84
N ARG A 196 -33.45 -37.94 7.19
CA ARG A 196 -33.89 -36.65 6.63
C ARG A 196 -33.11 -35.51 7.28
N LEU A 197 -32.97 -34.39 6.58
CA LEU A 197 -32.35 -33.18 7.16
C LEU A 197 -33.22 -32.58 8.28
N TYR A 198 -34.51 -32.88 8.28
CA TYR A 198 -35.44 -32.51 9.34
C TYR A 198 -36.27 -33.72 9.78
N ASP A 199 -35.75 -34.50 10.75
CA ASP A 199 -36.54 -35.53 11.42
C ASP A 199 -36.91 -35.21 12.89
N PRO A 200 -38.00 -34.47 13.15
CA PRO A 200 -38.48 -34.22 14.51
C PRO A 200 -39.05 -35.48 15.19
N GLY A 201 -39.15 -36.62 14.48
CA GLY A 201 -39.68 -37.89 14.95
C GLY A 201 -38.62 -38.93 15.35
N CYS A 202 -37.32 -38.63 15.18
CA CYS A 202 -36.18 -39.47 15.58
C CYS A 202 -36.31 -40.93 15.14
N ARG A 203 -36.42 -41.13 13.83
CA ARG A 203 -36.56 -42.41 13.14
C ARG A 203 -35.21 -42.96 12.69
N GLY A 204 -34.22 -42.08 12.48
CA GLY A 204 -32.85 -42.43 12.13
C GLY A 204 -32.71 -42.93 10.68
N PRO A 205 -31.49 -43.38 10.31
CA PRO A 205 -31.20 -43.87 8.97
C PRO A 205 -32.16 -44.95 8.45
N SER A 206 -32.63 -44.76 7.23
CA SER A 206 -33.58 -45.64 6.56
C SER A 206 -33.26 -45.78 5.07
N PRO A 207 -33.43 -46.98 4.46
CA PRO A 207 -33.32 -47.13 3.01
C PRO A 207 -34.44 -46.41 2.26
N SER A 208 -35.53 -46.01 2.95
CA SER A 208 -36.69 -45.35 2.34
C SER A 208 -36.51 -43.84 2.11
N TYR A 209 -35.45 -43.23 2.64
CA TYR A 209 -35.15 -41.81 2.45
C TYR A 209 -33.99 -41.65 1.45
N GLY A 210 -33.90 -40.47 0.86
CA GLY A 210 -32.81 -40.09 -0.04
C GLY A 210 -32.12 -38.82 0.42
N LEU A 211 -30.85 -38.69 0.07
CA LEU A 211 -30.00 -37.55 0.40
C LEU A 211 -29.00 -37.34 -0.74
N SER A 212 -28.71 -36.09 -1.08
CA SER A 212 -27.64 -35.69 -1.98
C SER A 212 -26.85 -34.54 -1.36
N LEU A 213 -25.53 -34.67 -1.32
CA LEU A 213 -24.63 -33.60 -0.90
C LEU A 213 -23.92 -33.02 -2.13
N TYR A 214 -23.90 -31.70 -2.15
CA TYR A 214 -23.21 -30.89 -3.12
C TYR A 214 -22.20 -30.00 -2.41
N PHE A 215 -21.15 -29.62 -3.11
CA PHE A 215 -20.18 -28.64 -2.62
C PHE A 215 -19.92 -27.58 -3.69
N ARG A 216 -19.38 -26.45 -3.26
CA ARG A 216 -18.72 -25.48 -4.14
C ARG A 216 -17.52 -24.89 -3.40
N THR A 217 -16.44 -24.60 -4.11
CA THR A 217 -15.26 -23.92 -3.56
C THR A 217 -15.12 -22.57 -4.25
N ALA A 218 -14.85 -21.51 -3.51
CA ALA A 218 -14.48 -20.23 -4.08
C ALA A 218 -13.02 -20.30 -4.57
N LYS A 219 -12.78 -20.04 -5.85
CA LYS A 219 -11.44 -19.88 -6.39
C LYS A 219 -10.84 -18.58 -5.87
N LYS A 220 -9.67 -18.65 -5.22
CA LYS A 220 -8.82 -17.48 -4.96
C LYS A 220 -8.46 -16.81 -6.30
N LEU A 221 -9.18 -15.75 -6.67
CA LEU A 221 -9.01 -15.01 -7.92
C LEU A 221 -7.85 -14.01 -7.89
N ALA A 222 -7.43 -13.57 -6.69
CA ALA A 222 -6.28 -12.71 -6.48
C ALA A 222 -5.22 -13.43 -5.63
N LEU A 223 -3.95 -13.37 -6.06
CA LEU A 223 -2.83 -14.03 -5.37
C LEU A 223 -1.78 -12.98 -4.95
N GLU A 224 -1.69 -12.74 -3.64
CA GLU A 224 -0.68 -11.82 -3.08
C GLU A 224 0.68 -12.47 -2.87
N ASP A 225 0.67 -13.79 -2.65
CA ASP A 225 1.85 -14.63 -2.66
C ASP A 225 2.62 -14.43 -3.98
N PHE A 226 3.96 -14.45 -3.94
CA PHE A 226 4.82 -14.14 -5.10
C PHE A 226 4.80 -12.68 -5.57
N GLY A 227 4.58 -11.75 -4.63
CA GLY A 227 4.89 -10.32 -4.81
C GLY A 227 3.74 -9.48 -5.35
N GLY A 228 2.50 -9.86 -5.04
CA GLY A 228 1.32 -9.02 -5.17
C GLY A 228 0.70 -8.89 -6.56
N GLY A 229 -0.60 -8.58 -6.56
CA GLY A 229 -1.32 -8.09 -7.74
C GLY A 229 -1.58 -9.11 -8.86
N TRP A 230 -1.45 -10.41 -8.60
CA TRP A 230 -1.72 -11.46 -9.57
C TRP A 230 -3.22 -11.76 -9.66
N ARG A 231 -3.80 -11.70 -10.86
CA ARG A 231 -5.22 -12.00 -11.14
C ARG A 231 -5.36 -13.28 -11.94
N ALA A 232 -6.12 -14.24 -11.42
CA ALA A 232 -6.43 -15.48 -12.13
C ALA A 232 -7.24 -15.14 -13.38
N PHE A 233 -6.79 -15.64 -14.53
CA PHE A 233 -7.61 -15.63 -15.74
C PHE A 233 -7.95 -17.06 -16.16
N TRP A 234 -7.03 -18.02 -16.04
CA TRP A 234 -7.24 -19.38 -16.55
C TRP A 234 -7.07 -20.41 -15.45
N TRP A 235 -7.92 -21.45 -15.36
CA TRP A 235 -7.68 -22.56 -14.44
C TRP A 235 -8.34 -23.89 -14.83
N TRP A 236 -7.74 -24.96 -14.34
CA TRP A 236 -8.25 -26.33 -14.34
C TRP A 236 -7.99 -26.94 -12.95
N LYS A 237 -9.02 -27.45 -12.27
CA LYS A 237 -8.83 -28.21 -11.01
C LYS A 237 -8.52 -29.67 -11.34
N LYS A 238 -7.65 -30.31 -10.55
CA LYS A 238 -7.29 -31.73 -10.73
C LYS A 238 -8.51 -32.64 -10.53
N ASP A 239 -8.43 -33.85 -11.04
CA ASP A 239 -9.42 -34.93 -10.92
C ASP A 239 -10.80 -34.59 -11.55
N LEU A 240 -10.85 -33.57 -12.43
CA LEU A 240 -12.05 -33.23 -13.21
C LEU A 240 -12.15 -34.06 -14.51
N THR A 241 -13.38 -34.29 -14.96
CA THR A 241 -13.68 -34.79 -16.31
C THR A 241 -13.72 -33.63 -17.30
N TRP A 242 -13.09 -33.78 -18.47
CA TRP A 242 -13.09 -32.73 -19.50
C TRP A 242 -14.54 -32.39 -19.95
N PRO A 243 -14.94 -31.10 -20.00
CA PRO A 243 -16.30 -30.74 -20.39
C PRO A 243 -16.49 -30.95 -21.89
N GLU A 244 -17.49 -31.76 -22.30
CA GLU A 244 -17.73 -32.13 -23.71
C GLU A 244 -17.97 -30.95 -24.66
N HIS A 245 -18.38 -29.79 -24.14
CA HIS A 245 -18.62 -28.58 -24.91
C HIS A 245 -17.38 -27.68 -25.06
N VAL A 246 -16.27 -27.98 -24.38
CA VAL A 246 -15.02 -27.24 -24.49
C VAL A 246 -14.19 -27.81 -25.64
N ILE A 247 -14.11 -27.03 -26.71
CA ILE A 247 -13.30 -27.29 -27.91
C ILE A 247 -12.09 -26.36 -28.02
N ASP A 248 -11.83 -25.50 -27.04
CA ASP A 248 -10.76 -24.49 -27.08
C ASP A 248 -10.33 -24.06 -25.67
N VAL A 249 -9.05 -24.24 -25.34
CA VAL A 249 -8.50 -23.82 -24.03
C VAL A 249 -8.40 -22.30 -23.87
N LEU A 250 -8.53 -21.51 -24.94
CA LEU A 250 -8.55 -20.05 -24.94
C LEU A 250 -9.82 -19.49 -25.61
N GLY A 251 -10.91 -20.26 -25.62
CA GLY A 251 -12.13 -19.90 -26.35
C GLY A 251 -12.87 -18.67 -25.82
N SER A 252 -12.85 -18.43 -24.50
CA SER A 252 -13.69 -17.40 -23.86
C SER A 252 -13.00 -16.03 -23.75
N PRO A 253 -13.72 -14.89 -23.85
CA PRO A 253 -13.17 -13.59 -23.48
C PRO A 253 -13.01 -13.46 -21.96
N TYR A 254 -12.10 -12.58 -21.52
CA TYR A 254 -11.93 -12.29 -20.10
C TYR A 254 -13.23 -11.76 -19.46
N GLY A 255 -13.53 -12.22 -18.24
CA GLY A 255 -14.78 -11.94 -17.53
C GLY A 255 -15.86 -13.02 -17.66
N SER A 256 -15.61 -14.08 -18.43
CA SER A 256 -16.60 -15.16 -18.66
C SER A 256 -16.77 -16.14 -17.47
N CYS A 257 -15.95 -16.01 -16.42
CA CYS A 257 -15.87 -16.97 -15.33
C CYS A 257 -16.14 -16.35 -13.96
N GLY A 258 -16.96 -17.02 -13.15
CA GLY A 258 -17.16 -16.69 -11.73
C GLY A 258 -16.22 -17.46 -10.81
N GLU A 259 -16.08 -16.99 -9.56
CA GLU A 259 -15.20 -17.60 -8.55
C GLU A 259 -15.53 -19.08 -8.24
N PHE A 260 -16.79 -19.49 -8.36
CA PHE A 260 -17.22 -20.87 -8.08
C PHE A 260 -17.06 -21.82 -9.27
N HIS A 261 -16.55 -21.37 -10.42
CA HIS A 261 -16.29 -22.26 -11.54
C HIS A 261 -15.08 -23.16 -11.24
N VAL A 262 -15.19 -24.47 -11.45
CA VAL A 262 -14.08 -25.40 -11.20
C VAL A 262 -13.03 -25.44 -12.32
N TYR A 263 -13.36 -24.91 -13.50
CA TYR A 263 -12.43 -24.61 -14.58
C TYR A 263 -12.80 -23.25 -15.20
N CYS A 264 -11.84 -22.63 -15.87
CA CYS A 264 -12.05 -21.40 -16.62
C CYS A 264 -11.05 -21.32 -17.77
N PHE A 265 -11.57 -21.23 -18.99
CA PHE A 265 -10.80 -21.24 -20.23
C PHE A 265 -11.04 -19.95 -21.01
N GLN A 266 -10.55 -18.85 -20.43
CA GLN A 266 -10.62 -17.51 -21.01
C GLN A 266 -9.22 -16.95 -21.34
N ARG A 267 -9.21 -15.97 -22.23
CA ARG A 267 -8.04 -15.19 -22.65
C ARG A 267 -7.62 -14.15 -21.62
N LEU A 268 -6.43 -13.59 -21.84
CA LEU A 268 -6.00 -12.35 -21.19
C LEU A 268 -6.98 -11.20 -21.53
N PRO A 269 -7.17 -10.24 -20.61
CA PRO A 269 -7.97 -9.06 -20.88
C PRO A 269 -7.41 -8.20 -22.04
N SER A 270 -8.31 -7.72 -22.90
CA SER A 270 -7.99 -6.98 -24.14
C SER A 270 -7.41 -5.58 -23.93
N TRP A 271 -7.31 -5.11 -22.68
CA TRP A 271 -6.70 -3.82 -22.32
C TRP A 271 -5.24 -3.94 -21.87
N LEU A 272 -4.71 -5.15 -21.78
CA LEU A 272 -3.32 -5.36 -21.36
C LEU A 272 -2.35 -4.98 -22.48
N LYS A 273 -1.11 -4.66 -22.10
CA LYS A 273 -0.01 -4.36 -23.01
C LYS A 273 1.08 -5.42 -22.86
N GLU A 274 1.57 -5.93 -23.98
CA GLU A 274 2.51 -7.05 -24.01
C GLU A 274 3.76 -6.79 -23.16
N ASN A 275 4.49 -5.70 -23.42
CA ASN A 275 5.73 -5.35 -22.72
C ASN A 275 5.56 -5.10 -21.20
N ASP A 276 4.34 -4.81 -20.75
CA ASP A 276 4.03 -4.49 -19.36
C ASP A 276 3.46 -5.69 -18.59
N THR A 277 3.11 -6.80 -19.27
CA THR A 277 2.43 -7.94 -18.65
C THR A 277 3.40 -9.04 -18.21
N GLU A 278 3.15 -9.59 -17.02
CA GLU A 278 3.75 -10.82 -16.53
C GLU A 278 2.70 -11.93 -16.45
N LEU A 279 3.14 -13.17 -16.68
CA LEU A 279 2.36 -14.41 -16.55
C LEU A 279 2.91 -15.20 -15.36
N LEU A 280 2.04 -15.76 -14.53
CA LEU A 280 2.38 -16.67 -13.44
C LEU A 280 1.55 -17.95 -13.59
N ALA A 281 2.19 -19.11 -13.48
CA ALA A 281 1.52 -20.40 -13.46
C ALA A 281 1.75 -21.11 -12.12
N VAL A 282 0.70 -21.73 -11.57
CA VAL A 282 0.74 -22.52 -10.33
C VAL A 282 0.05 -23.85 -10.59
N ASP A 283 0.78 -24.96 -10.47
CA ASP A 283 0.23 -26.32 -10.60
C ASP A 283 -0.21 -26.92 -9.24
N SER A 284 -0.94 -28.04 -9.30
CA SER A 284 -1.40 -28.78 -8.13
C SER A 284 -0.31 -29.59 -7.41
N LEU A 285 0.91 -29.65 -7.95
CA LEU A 285 2.08 -30.23 -7.30
C LEU A 285 2.84 -29.18 -6.47
N GLY A 286 2.54 -27.90 -6.69
CA GLY A 286 3.10 -26.75 -5.97
C GLY A 286 4.29 -26.10 -6.68
N THR A 287 4.53 -26.39 -7.95
CA THR A 287 5.46 -25.67 -8.82
C THR A 287 4.88 -24.29 -9.14
N VAL A 288 5.74 -23.26 -9.17
CA VAL A 288 5.33 -21.89 -9.48
C VAL A 288 6.33 -21.27 -10.46
N TYR A 289 5.85 -20.97 -11.67
CA TYR A 289 6.63 -20.38 -12.75
C TYR A 289 6.16 -18.98 -13.08
N LYS A 290 7.09 -18.10 -13.46
CA LYS A 290 6.82 -16.72 -13.86
C LYS A 290 7.53 -16.35 -15.15
N TRP A 291 6.81 -15.73 -16.08
CA TRP A 291 7.32 -15.13 -17.31
C TRP A 291 7.05 -13.62 -17.35
N SER A 292 7.80 -12.90 -18.18
CA SER A 292 7.45 -11.56 -18.66
C SER A 292 7.25 -11.64 -20.17
N PHE A 293 6.16 -11.09 -20.68
CA PHE A 293 5.95 -10.96 -22.12
C PHE A 293 6.92 -9.92 -22.72
N ASN A 294 7.28 -10.08 -23.98
CA ASN A 294 8.29 -9.25 -24.66
C ASN A 294 8.14 -9.33 -26.19
N PRO A 295 7.72 -8.24 -26.88
CA PRO A 295 7.51 -8.23 -28.33
C PRO A 295 8.78 -8.45 -29.17
N LYS A 296 9.96 -8.52 -28.54
CA LYS A 296 11.24 -8.82 -29.21
C LYS A 296 11.68 -10.28 -29.06
N ASN A 297 10.95 -11.10 -28.31
CA ASN A 297 11.18 -12.54 -28.23
C ASN A 297 10.03 -13.24 -28.97
N SER A 298 10.34 -14.01 -30.01
CA SER A 298 9.35 -14.63 -30.90
C SER A 298 8.37 -15.54 -30.18
N VAL A 299 8.84 -16.28 -29.17
CA VAL A 299 8.05 -17.26 -28.40
C VAL A 299 7.12 -16.52 -27.44
N ALA A 300 7.64 -15.52 -26.73
CA ALA A 300 6.85 -14.65 -25.86
C ALA A 300 5.76 -13.91 -26.65
N HIS A 301 6.09 -13.41 -27.85
CA HIS A 301 5.16 -12.67 -28.70
C HIS A 301 4.08 -13.58 -29.29
N ALA A 302 4.44 -14.76 -29.79
CA ALA A 302 3.45 -15.74 -30.25
C ALA A 302 2.56 -16.25 -29.11
N ALA A 303 3.11 -16.41 -27.90
CA ALA A 303 2.32 -16.76 -26.71
C ALA A 303 1.36 -15.61 -26.33
N TRP A 304 1.81 -14.36 -26.44
CA TRP A 304 0.95 -13.19 -26.26
C TRP A 304 -0.22 -13.21 -27.26
N LEU A 305 0.05 -13.35 -28.56
CA LEU A 305 -0.97 -13.37 -29.60
C LEU A 305 -1.99 -14.51 -29.41
N ALA A 306 -1.54 -15.68 -28.94
CA ALA A 306 -2.44 -16.78 -28.57
C ALA A 306 -3.29 -16.42 -27.34
N PHE A 307 -2.67 -15.99 -26.23
CA PHE A 307 -3.35 -15.70 -24.96
C PHE A 307 -4.25 -14.46 -24.99
N HIS A 308 -3.94 -13.45 -25.80
CA HIS A 308 -4.62 -12.15 -25.85
C HIS A 308 -5.52 -12.04 -27.09
N ASP A 309 -4.92 -12.18 -28.29
CA ASP A 309 -5.55 -11.90 -29.58
C ASP A 309 -6.25 -13.11 -30.23
N HIS A 310 -6.14 -14.30 -29.61
CA HIS A 310 -6.72 -15.58 -30.07
C HIS A 310 -6.11 -16.12 -31.37
N GLU A 311 -4.88 -15.69 -31.73
CA GLU A 311 -4.20 -16.12 -32.95
C GLU A 311 -3.59 -17.51 -32.80
N GLN A 312 -3.77 -18.38 -33.81
CA GLN A 312 -3.22 -19.74 -33.81
C GLN A 312 -1.75 -19.77 -34.25
N VAL A 313 -1.00 -20.70 -33.67
CA VAL A 313 0.39 -20.97 -33.96
C VAL A 313 0.52 -22.45 -34.34
N GLN A 314 0.83 -22.73 -35.61
CA GLN A 314 0.98 -24.08 -36.13
C GLN A 314 2.40 -24.61 -35.89
N HIS A 315 2.57 -25.92 -36.08
CA HIS A 315 3.90 -26.53 -35.98
C HIS A 315 4.86 -25.93 -37.01
N LYS A 316 6.05 -25.53 -36.54
CA LYS A 316 7.11 -24.77 -37.26
C LYS A 316 6.85 -23.28 -37.47
N ASP A 317 5.73 -22.71 -37.03
CA ASP A 317 5.57 -21.25 -37.02
C ASP A 317 6.50 -20.63 -35.96
N VAL A 318 6.66 -21.30 -34.80
CA VAL A 318 7.65 -21.00 -33.76
C VAL A 318 8.30 -22.31 -33.27
N LEU A 319 9.55 -22.52 -33.68
CA LEU A 319 10.39 -23.69 -33.38
C LEU A 319 11.85 -23.25 -33.28
N ASP A 320 12.62 -23.82 -32.35
CA ASP A 320 14.07 -23.59 -32.14
C ASP A 320 14.44 -22.08 -32.08
N SER A 321 13.60 -21.26 -31.43
CA SER A 321 13.66 -19.81 -31.53
C SER A 321 14.51 -19.14 -30.42
N SER A 322 14.20 -17.90 -30.04
CA SER A 322 14.80 -17.29 -28.84
C SER A 322 14.11 -17.79 -27.57
N PRO A 323 14.80 -18.48 -26.63
CA PRO A 323 14.14 -19.09 -25.48
C PRO A 323 13.37 -18.10 -24.60
N TRP A 324 12.17 -18.50 -24.19
CA TRP A 324 11.30 -17.80 -23.24
C TRP A 324 11.14 -18.61 -21.95
N ASN A 325 12.28 -18.92 -21.34
CA ASN A 325 12.34 -19.74 -20.13
C ASN A 325 11.64 -19.05 -18.93
N PRO A 326 10.83 -19.78 -18.14
CA PRO A 326 10.28 -19.26 -16.90
C PRO A 326 11.34 -19.02 -15.85
N VAL A 327 11.06 -18.06 -14.96
CA VAL A 327 11.69 -18.00 -13.63
C VAL A 327 10.90 -18.90 -12.70
N ALA A 328 11.53 -19.97 -12.21
CA ALA A 328 10.95 -20.79 -11.14
C ALA A 328 10.99 -20.03 -9.81
N LEU A 329 9.82 -19.68 -9.28
CA LEU A 329 9.65 -19.10 -7.94
C LEU A 329 9.52 -20.18 -6.86
N LYS A 330 9.06 -21.37 -7.25
CA LYS A 330 9.00 -22.57 -6.40
C LYS A 330 9.07 -23.81 -7.30
N GLY A 331 9.83 -24.83 -6.87
CA GLY A 331 10.17 -25.99 -7.70
C GLY A 331 11.47 -25.80 -8.48
N ASN A 332 11.74 -26.69 -9.43
CA ASN A 332 12.90 -26.63 -10.31
C ASN A 332 12.55 -25.86 -11.60
N ALA A 333 13.52 -25.21 -12.24
CA ALA A 333 13.33 -24.67 -13.59
C ALA A 333 13.32 -25.80 -14.65
N PRO A 334 12.76 -25.58 -15.86
CA PRO A 334 12.80 -26.55 -16.94
C PRO A 334 14.23 -26.98 -17.29
N SER A 335 14.38 -28.26 -17.64
CA SER A 335 15.67 -28.86 -18.01
C SER A 335 16.07 -28.60 -19.47
N ALA A 336 15.10 -28.25 -20.33
CA ALA A 336 15.28 -27.88 -21.72
C ALA A 336 14.89 -26.40 -21.98
N ALA A 337 15.41 -25.82 -23.07
CA ALA A 337 15.12 -24.45 -23.46
C ALA A 337 13.69 -24.34 -24.00
N GLN A 338 12.89 -23.42 -23.46
CA GLN A 338 11.50 -23.23 -23.86
C GLN A 338 11.45 -22.26 -25.04
N ASP A 339 11.86 -22.73 -26.22
CA ASP A 339 12.05 -21.92 -27.44
C ASP A 339 11.08 -22.25 -28.60
N SER A 340 10.07 -23.08 -28.30
CA SER A 340 9.06 -23.59 -29.22
C SER A 340 7.63 -23.36 -28.68
N LEU A 341 6.67 -23.09 -29.57
CA LEU A 341 5.27 -22.84 -29.19
C LEU A 341 4.28 -23.33 -30.25
N MET A 342 3.20 -23.97 -29.81
CA MET A 342 2.02 -24.25 -30.63
C MET A 342 0.72 -23.83 -29.91
N TYR A 343 -0.25 -23.34 -30.68
CA TYR A 343 -1.63 -23.19 -30.26
C TYR A 343 -2.56 -23.46 -31.46
N ARG A 344 -3.12 -24.67 -31.52
CA ARG A 344 -3.89 -25.17 -32.67
C ARG A 344 -4.88 -26.25 -32.27
N GLU A 345 -5.79 -26.62 -33.17
CA GLU A 345 -6.68 -27.77 -32.97
C GLU A 345 -5.89 -29.09 -32.97
N GLN A 346 -6.04 -29.89 -31.90
CA GLN A 346 -5.54 -31.25 -31.79
C GLN A 346 -6.66 -32.14 -31.23
N ASN A 347 -6.99 -33.23 -31.93
CA ASN A 347 -8.03 -34.19 -31.52
C ASN A 347 -9.39 -33.55 -31.16
N GLY A 348 -9.78 -32.48 -31.86
CA GLY A 348 -11.04 -31.74 -31.62
C GLY A 348 -11.02 -30.68 -30.52
N VAL A 349 -9.86 -30.44 -29.89
CA VAL A 349 -9.67 -29.36 -28.90
C VAL A 349 -8.50 -28.47 -29.32
N LYS A 350 -8.71 -27.16 -29.42
CA LYS A 350 -7.59 -26.22 -29.54
C LYS A 350 -6.79 -26.22 -28.26
N SER A 351 -5.55 -26.67 -28.37
CA SER A 351 -4.62 -26.99 -27.30
C SER A 351 -3.38 -26.11 -27.43
N LEU A 352 -2.71 -25.82 -26.32
CA LEU A 352 -1.53 -24.95 -26.26
C LEU A 352 -0.34 -25.73 -25.69
N LEU A 353 0.84 -25.55 -26.27
CA LEU A 353 2.09 -26.16 -25.83
C LEU A 353 3.25 -25.16 -25.93
N LEU A 354 4.02 -25.04 -24.86
CA LEU A 354 5.30 -24.33 -24.75
C LEU A 354 6.36 -25.34 -24.29
N ASP A 355 7.30 -25.64 -25.18
CA ASP A 355 8.29 -26.71 -25.08
C ASP A 355 9.63 -26.33 -25.74
N ASP A 356 10.51 -27.32 -25.95
CA ASP A 356 11.76 -27.18 -26.71
C ASP A 356 11.62 -27.54 -28.20
N ASP A 357 10.93 -28.62 -28.59
CA ASP A 357 10.98 -29.13 -29.98
C ASP A 357 9.63 -29.24 -30.74
N ASN A 358 8.56 -28.57 -30.28
CA ASN A 358 7.17 -28.80 -30.73
C ASN A 358 6.67 -30.24 -30.45
N CYS A 359 7.20 -30.93 -29.43
CA CYS A 359 6.63 -32.13 -28.84
C CYS A 359 6.61 -32.09 -27.29
N ASP A 360 5.50 -32.55 -26.71
CA ASP A 360 5.09 -32.45 -25.29
C ASP A 360 6.11 -32.82 -24.18
N CYS A 361 7.24 -33.44 -24.52
CA CYS A 361 8.30 -33.75 -23.54
C CYS A 361 8.93 -32.45 -23.02
N TYR A 362 9.36 -32.42 -21.75
CA TYR A 362 10.07 -31.28 -21.15
C TYR A 362 9.35 -29.91 -21.26
N SER A 363 8.04 -29.93 -21.51
CA SER A 363 7.22 -28.72 -21.61
C SER A 363 7.19 -27.95 -20.28
N SER A 364 7.00 -26.64 -20.38
CA SER A 364 6.76 -25.77 -19.22
C SER A 364 5.32 -25.27 -19.15
N LEU A 365 4.53 -25.52 -20.19
CA LEU A 365 3.08 -25.29 -20.21
C LEU A 365 2.42 -26.12 -21.32
N SER A 366 1.58 -27.09 -20.94
CA SER A 366 0.79 -27.91 -21.88
C SER A 366 -0.68 -27.97 -21.43
N LEU A 367 -1.59 -27.52 -22.30
CA LEU A 367 -3.02 -27.29 -22.02
C LEU A 367 -3.91 -27.96 -23.08
N GLY A 368 -4.88 -28.76 -22.65
CA GLY A 368 -5.84 -29.42 -23.55
C GLY A 368 -5.41 -30.85 -23.86
N HIS A 369 -5.08 -31.13 -25.11
CA HIS A 369 -4.57 -32.42 -25.59
C HIS A 369 -3.10 -32.31 -25.97
N GLY A 370 -2.30 -33.32 -25.65
CA GLY A 370 -0.87 -33.33 -25.96
C GLY A 370 -0.58 -33.34 -27.46
N MET A 371 0.48 -32.62 -27.87
CA MET A 371 0.84 -32.39 -29.28
C MET A 371 2.27 -32.86 -29.56
N CYS A 372 2.55 -33.32 -30.79
CA CYS A 372 3.92 -33.56 -31.25
C CYS A 372 4.03 -33.45 -32.77
N LEU A 373 4.91 -32.57 -33.26
CA LEU A 373 5.04 -32.22 -34.68
C LEU A 373 3.68 -31.77 -35.25
N ALA A 374 3.28 -32.27 -36.42
CA ALA A 374 2.01 -31.95 -37.07
C ALA A 374 0.78 -32.70 -36.50
N ASP A 375 0.98 -33.68 -35.62
CA ASP A 375 -0.05 -34.65 -35.20
C ASP A 375 0.00 -34.93 -33.68
N HIS A 376 -0.57 -36.05 -33.25
CA HIS A 376 -0.38 -36.66 -31.92
C HIS A 376 0.65 -37.79 -31.98
N SER A 377 1.37 -38.03 -30.88
CA SER A 377 2.25 -39.19 -30.73
C SER A 377 2.07 -39.88 -29.38
N ILE A 378 1.78 -41.18 -29.42
CA ILE A 378 1.63 -42.05 -28.23
C ILE A 378 2.92 -42.19 -27.39
N SER A 379 4.06 -41.77 -27.93
CA SER A 379 5.34 -41.73 -27.21
C SER A 379 5.49 -40.50 -26.30
N TYR A 380 4.64 -39.49 -26.48
CA TYR A 380 4.74 -38.17 -25.84
C TYR A 380 3.53 -37.89 -24.93
N SER A 381 2.34 -38.35 -25.30
CA SER A 381 1.12 -38.23 -24.47
C SER A 381 0.10 -39.33 -24.80
N LYS A 382 -0.89 -39.53 -23.92
CA LYS A 382 -1.93 -40.56 -24.10
C LYS A 382 -3.02 -40.11 -25.09
N PRO A 383 -3.47 -40.97 -26.01
CA PRO A 383 -4.51 -40.60 -26.97
C PRO A 383 -5.87 -40.44 -26.27
N ASN A 384 -6.63 -39.41 -26.66
CA ASN A 384 -7.95 -39.07 -26.09
C ASN A 384 -7.93 -38.75 -24.59
N VAL A 385 -6.80 -38.26 -24.06
CA VAL A 385 -6.71 -37.73 -22.70
C VAL A 385 -6.57 -36.21 -22.77
N TYR A 386 -7.39 -35.51 -21.97
CA TYR A 386 -7.43 -34.06 -21.93
C TYR A 386 -7.23 -33.58 -20.49
N GLY A 387 -6.59 -32.43 -20.34
CA GLY A 387 -6.32 -31.81 -19.03
C GLY A 387 -5.22 -30.77 -19.13
N VAL A 388 -4.25 -30.87 -18.22
CA VAL A 388 -3.02 -30.07 -18.20
C VAL A 388 -1.84 -30.94 -17.77
N ASP A 389 -0.63 -30.59 -18.18
CA ASP A 389 0.58 -31.21 -17.63
C ASP A 389 1.06 -30.46 -16.37
N ALA A 390 1.98 -31.07 -15.63
CA ALA A 390 2.73 -30.39 -14.56
C ALA A 390 3.68 -29.35 -15.16
N LEU A 391 3.94 -28.25 -14.44
CA LEU A 391 4.88 -27.22 -14.92
C LEU A 391 6.34 -27.72 -14.94
N TYR A 392 6.65 -28.70 -14.08
CA TYR A 392 7.92 -29.40 -14.07
C TYR A 392 7.66 -30.92 -14.13
N ASP A 393 7.52 -31.45 -15.34
CA ASP A 393 7.30 -32.88 -15.56
C ASP A 393 8.62 -33.67 -15.74
N ASN A 394 9.61 -33.06 -16.41
CA ASN A 394 10.92 -33.65 -16.74
C ASN A 394 10.82 -35.07 -17.36
N GLY A 395 9.74 -35.29 -18.10
CA GLY A 395 9.39 -36.53 -18.77
C GLY A 395 8.51 -36.23 -19.98
N CYS A 396 7.69 -37.21 -20.35
CA CYS A 396 6.75 -37.14 -21.47
C CYS A 396 5.41 -37.74 -21.01
N HIS A 397 4.78 -37.11 -20.02
CA HIS A 397 3.49 -37.56 -19.50
C HIS A 397 2.31 -36.85 -20.20
N GLY A 398 2.50 -35.57 -20.56
CA GLY A 398 1.54 -34.75 -21.29
C GLY A 398 0.30 -34.40 -20.47
N PRO A 399 -0.71 -33.76 -21.07
CA PRO A 399 -1.95 -33.40 -20.37
C PRO A 399 -2.65 -34.57 -19.69
N LEU A 400 -2.91 -34.44 -18.39
CA LEU A 400 -3.60 -35.43 -17.56
C LEU A 400 -4.75 -34.78 -16.78
N SER A 401 -5.78 -35.57 -16.45
CA SER A 401 -6.92 -35.10 -15.64
C SER A 401 -6.57 -34.92 -14.16
N ASN A 402 -5.61 -35.67 -13.63
CA ASN A 402 -5.21 -35.66 -12.21
C ASN A 402 -4.17 -34.58 -11.85
N ILE A 403 -3.84 -33.69 -12.79
CA ILE A 403 -3.08 -32.46 -12.54
C ILE A 403 -4.04 -31.27 -12.64
N GLY A 404 -3.84 -30.27 -11.79
CA GLY A 404 -4.54 -29.00 -11.82
C GLY A 404 -3.55 -27.87 -12.06
N LEU A 405 -4.03 -26.78 -12.64
CA LEU A 405 -3.22 -25.62 -13.02
C LEU A 405 -4.03 -24.33 -12.89
N THR A 406 -3.36 -23.22 -12.61
CA THR A 406 -3.95 -21.88 -12.69
C THR A 406 -2.94 -20.90 -13.26
N LEU A 407 -3.36 -20.14 -14.25
CA LEU A 407 -2.61 -19.03 -14.81
C LEU A 407 -3.18 -17.72 -14.27
N TYR A 408 -2.27 -16.88 -13.77
CA TYR A 408 -2.52 -15.53 -13.34
C TYR A 408 -1.76 -14.57 -14.24
N PHE A 409 -2.30 -13.38 -14.47
CA PHE A 409 -1.57 -12.28 -15.07
C PHE A 409 -1.40 -11.16 -14.04
N ARG A 410 -0.44 -10.27 -14.31
CA ARG A 410 -0.48 -8.90 -13.80
C ARG A 410 0.15 -7.98 -14.81
N ALA A 411 -0.37 -6.77 -14.96
CA ALA A 411 0.42 -5.71 -15.57
C ALA A 411 1.25 -5.01 -14.50
N LYS A 412 2.51 -4.75 -14.84
CA LYS A 412 3.33 -3.72 -14.18
C LYS A 412 2.55 -2.40 -14.25
N ARG A 413 2.80 -1.49 -13.31
CA ARG A 413 2.38 -0.08 -13.47
C ARG A 413 3.49 0.62 -14.27
N PRO A 414 3.44 0.70 -15.62
CA PRO A 414 4.46 1.44 -16.36
C PRO A 414 4.39 2.92 -15.96
N ASP A 415 5.55 3.57 -15.92
CA ASP A 415 5.59 5.02 -15.92
C ASP A 415 5.41 5.50 -17.36
N LEU A 416 4.46 6.39 -17.59
CA LEU A 416 4.28 7.12 -18.84
C LEU A 416 5.35 8.23 -18.90
N TYR A 417 6.27 8.14 -19.87
CA TYR A 417 7.36 9.12 -20.05
C TYR A 417 7.02 10.24 -21.05
N ASP A 418 5.83 10.18 -21.65
CA ASP A 418 5.31 11.21 -22.54
C ASP A 418 4.95 12.48 -21.75
N PHE A 419 4.59 13.55 -22.47
CA PHE A 419 4.10 14.79 -21.85
C PHE A 419 5.07 15.47 -20.85
N GLY A 420 6.38 15.32 -21.06
CA GLY A 420 7.41 16.10 -20.33
C GLY A 420 7.63 15.70 -18.87
N GLY A 421 7.25 14.48 -18.49
CA GLY A 421 7.41 13.98 -17.12
C GLY A 421 7.48 12.46 -17.06
N ARG A 422 7.78 11.94 -15.88
CA ARG A 422 7.57 10.54 -15.54
C ARG A 422 6.26 10.48 -14.77
N TRP A 423 5.20 9.98 -15.39
CA TRP A 423 3.84 9.98 -14.84
C TRP A 423 3.44 8.56 -14.45
N ARG A 424 2.86 8.36 -13.28
CA ARG A 424 2.41 7.04 -12.82
C ARG A 424 0.91 7.05 -12.50
N ALA A 425 0.19 6.09 -13.06
CA ALA A 425 -1.24 5.93 -12.78
C ALA A 425 -1.47 5.66 -11.29
N PHE A 426 -2.35 6.46 -10.69
CA PHE A 426 -2.90 6.19 -9.36
C PHE A 426 -4.39 5.83 -9.42
N TRP A 427 -5.16 6.27 -10.40
CA TRP A 427 -6.59 5.99 -10.47
C TRP A 427 -7.00 5.66 -11.91
N TRP A 428 -7.92 4.74 -12.14
CA TRP A 428 -8.48 4.54 -13.50
C TRP A 428 -9.84 3.84 -13.53
N TRP A 429 -10.54 4.03 -14.64
CA TRP A 429 -11.70 3.25 -15.06
C TRP A 429 -11.57 2.95 -16.55
N ASN A 430 -11.48 1.66 -16.92
CA ASN A 430 -11.40 1.28 -18.32
C ASN A 430 -12.78 1.34 -18.99
N ALA A 431 -12.82 1.78 -20.25
CA ALA A 431 -14.05 1.83 -21.02
C ALA A 431 -14.61 0.42 -21.28
N GLY A 432 -15.91 0.22 -21.02
CA GLY A 432 -16.61 -1.05 -21.19
C GLY A 432 -16.67 -1.91 -19.92
N VAL A 433 -16.16 -1.44 -18.78
CA VAL A 433 -16.28 -2.13 -17.49
C VAL A 433 -17.73 -2.10 -17.00
N GLU A 434 -18.29 -3.27 -16.70
CA GLU A 434 -19.59 -3.37 -16.04
C GLU A 434 -19.46 -3.14 -14.53
N TRP A 435 -20.20 -2.15 -14.02
CA TRP A 435 -20.37 -1.97 -12.59
C TRP A 435 -21.24 -3.12 -12.06
N SER A 436 -20.66 -4.03 -11.24
CA SER A 436 -21.33 -5.30 -10.96
C SER A 436 -22.70 -5.09 -10.26
N ALA A 437 -23.76 -5.61 -10.89
CA ALA A 437 -25.13 -5.51 -10.37
C ALA A 437 -25.37 -6.37 -9.11
N CYS A 438 -24.37 -7.18 -8.72
CA CYS A 438 -24.41 -8.15 -7.64
C CYS A 438 -23.73 -7.68 -6.35
N ALA A 439 -23.20 -6.45 -6.29
CA ALA A 439 -22.71 -5.89 -5.03
C ALA A 439 -23.85 -5.86 -3.98
N PRO A 440 -23.61 -6.33 -2.74
CA PRO A 440 -24.65 -6.34 -1.71
C PRO A 440 -25.14 -4.92 -1.45
N LYS A 441 -26.48 -4.73 -1.44
CA LYS A 441 -27.19 -3.43 -1.30
C LYS A 441 -26.99 -2.69 0.05
N LYS A 442 -25.89 -2.94 0.76
CA LYS A 442 -25.57 -2.42 2.10
C LYS A 442 -24.17 -1.80 2.20
N GLN A 443 -23.38 -1.80 1.13
CA GLN A 443 -22.07 -1.17 1.10
C GLN A 443 -22.05 -0.11 0.00
N GLU A 444 -21.70 1.11 0.37
CA GLU A 444 -21.48 2.22 -0.54
C GLU A 444 -20.14 1.98 -1.27
N VAL A 445 -20.10 2.21 -2.59
CA VAL A 445 -18.86 2.09 -3.37
C VAL A 445 -18.18 3.46 -3.38
N ASP A 446 -16.93 3.56 -2.93
CA ASP A 446 -16.20 4.82 -2.88
C ASP A 446 -15.16 4.88 -4.01
N VAL A 447 -15.21 5.92 -4.86
CA VAL A 447 -14.25 6.05 -5.97
C VAL A 447 -12.83 6.38 -5.52
N LEU A 448 -12.62 6.69 -4.22
CA LEU A 448 -11.30 6.88 -3.62
C LEU A 448 -11.15 6.01 -2.35
N GLU A 449 -11.79 4.84 -2.30
CA GLU A 449 -11.82 3.92 -1.14
C GLU A 449 -10.42 3.54 -0.63
N ASP A 450 -9.50 3.22 -1.54
CA ASP A 450 -8.25 2.55 -1.22
C ASP A 450 -7.07 3.50 -1.00
N PRO A 451 -6.09 3.15 -0.14
CA PRO A 451 -4.81 3.82 -0.12
C PRO A 451 -3.99 3.48 -1.38
N TYR A 452 -3.12 4.39 -1.80
CA TYR A 452 -2.25 4.15 -2.94
C TYR A 452 -1.37 2.91 -2.75
N GLY A 453 -1.39 2.02 -3.74
CA GLY A 453 -0.63 0.78 -3.75
C GLY A 453 -1.51 -0.47 -3.69
N THR A 454 -2.80 -0.35 -3.33
CA THR A 454 -3.74 -1.47 -3.30
C THR A 454 -4.00 -2.09 -4.68
N CYS A 455 -4.17 -1.28 -5.73
CA CYS A 455 -4.47 -1.80 -7.07
C CYS A 455 -3.25 -2.46 -7.75
N SER A 456 -3.46 -3.46 -8.62
CA SER A 456 -2.44 -3.88 -9.58
C SER A 456 -2.56 -3.08 -10.89
N GLY A 457 -1.52 -2.99 -11.73
CA GLY A 457 -1.65 -2.33 -13.03
C GLY A 457 -2.59 -3.04 -14.01
N GLY A 458 -2.99 -4.29 -13.72
CA GLY A 458 -3.86 -5.11 -14.58
C GLY A 458 -5.35 -4.97 -14.30
N ASP A 459 -5.74 -4.20 -13.29
CA ASP A 459 -7.12 -4.11 -12.82
C ASP A 459 -8.03 -3.41 -13.86
N PRO A 460 -9.31 -3.81 -14.04
CA PRO A 460 -10.22 -3.14 -14.97
C PRO A 460 -10.54 -1.69 -14.55
N PHE A 461 -10.46 -1.41 -13.25
CA PHE A 461 -10.60 -0.10 -12.64
C PHE A 461 -9.77 -0.10 -11.35
N CYS A 462 -9.49 1.08 -10.81
CA CYS A 462 -8.74 1.27 -9.58
C CYS A 462 -9.20 2.54 -8.86
N PHE A 463 -9.73 2.36 -7.66
CA PHE A 463 -10.31 3.41 -6.81
C PHE A 463 -9.42 3.71 -5.60
N GLN A 464 -8.13 3.97 -5.85
CA GLN A 464 -7.17 4.34 -4.81
C GLN A 464 -6.81 5.84 -4.86
N ARG A 465 -6.32 6.34 -3.73
CA ARG A 465 -5.82 7.69 -3.49
C ARG A 465 -4.42 7.93 -4.06
N LEU A 466 -3.92 9.15 -3.92
CA LEU A 466 -2.52 9.54 -4.14
C LEU A 466 -1.59 8.90 -3.09
N PRO A 467 -0.30 8.67 -3.40
CA PRO A 467 0.70 8.19 -2.44
C PRO A 467 0.81 9.08 -1.20
N ALA A 468 0.78 8.48 -0.01
CA ALA A 468 0.78 9.17 1.28
C ALA A 468 2.05 9.99 1.59
N TRP A 469 3.13 9.77 0.84
CA TRP A 469 4.40 10.51 0.93
C TRP A 469 4.45 11.75 0.04
N LEU A 470 3.40 12.05 -0.73
CA LEU A 470 3.38 13.26 -1.56
C LEU A 470 3.08 14.50 -0.72
N GLU A 471 3.74 15.60 -1.07
CA GLU A 471 3.44 16.92 -0.52
C GLU A 471 2.60 17.71 -1.52
N LYS A 472 1.66 18.53 -1.01
CA LYS A 472 0.65 19.21 -1.83
C LYS A 472 1.27 20.10 -2.92
N ASP A 473 2.03 21.12 -2.54
CA ASP A 473 2.41 22.20 -3.47
C ASP A 473 3.48 21.78 -4.48
N SER A 474 4.10 20.62 -4.25
CA SER A 474 5.03 19.95 -5.16
C SER A 474 4.38 18.87 -6.04
N THR A 475 3.08 18.58 -5.88
CA THR A 475 2.39 17.53 -6.66
C THR A 475 1.66 18.08 -7.88
N GLU A 476 1.82 17.37 -8.99
CA GLU A 476 1.06 17.55 -10.22
C GLU A 476 0.35 16.26 -10.61
N ILE A 477 -0.85 16.39 -11.17
CA ILE A 477 -1.62 15.28 -11.76
C ILE A 477 -1.82 15.47 -13.26
N LEU A 478 -1.94 14.36 -13.97
CA LEU A 478 -2.27 14.27 -15.39
C LEU A 478 -3.49 13.37 -15.53
N ALA A 479 -4.40 13.67 -16.45
CA ALA A 479 -5.51 12.81 -16.81
C ALA A 479 -5.50 12.49 -18.30
N GLU A 480 -5.81 11.24 -18.68
CA GLU A 480 -6.05 10.82 -20.06
C GLU A 480 -7.40 10.10 -20.15
N ASP A 481 -8.25 10.50 -21.10
CA ASP A 481 -9.55 9.83 -21.35
C ASP A 481 -9.55 8.90 -22.57
N SER A 482 -10.63 8.13 -22.72
CA SER A 482 -10.86 7.21 -23.84
C SER A 482 -11.04 7.89 -25.21
N LYS A 483 -11.03 9.22 -25.28
CA LYS A 483 -10.95 10.01 -26.52
C LYS A 483 -9.56 10.61 -26.76
N ARG A 484 -8.59 10.32 -25.89
CA ARG A 484 -7.22 10.86 -25.89
C ARG A 484 -7.17 12.38 -25.71
N ASN A 485 -8.09 12.96 -24.94
CA ASN A 485 -7.81 14.25 -24.32
C ASN A 485 -6.77 14.03 -23.20
N VAL A 486 -5.85 14.97 -23.01
CA VAL A 486 -4.78 14.89 -21.99
C VAL A 486 -4.62 16.24 -21.31
N TYR A 487 -4.96 16.31 -20.03
CA TYR A 487 -4.94 17.52 -19.20
C TYR A 487 -3.99 17.36 -18.02
N THR A 488 -3.44 18.46 -17.50
CA THR A 488 -2.66 18.47 -16.25
C THR A 488 -3.09 19.58 -15.29
N TRP A 489 -2.92 19.32 -13.99
CA TRP A 489 -3.15 20.28 -12.92
C TRP A 489 -2.00 20.23 -11.92
N SER A 490 -1.60 21.39 -11.40
CA SER A 490 -0.67 21.50 -10.28
C SER A 490 -1.47 21.89 -9.03
N PHE A 491 -1.24 21.23 -7.90
CA PHE A 491 -1.91 21.58 -6.64
C PHE A 491 -1.30 22.86 -6.03
N ASN A 492 -2.10 23.62 -5.27
CA ASN A 492 -1.66 24.87 -4.64
C ASN A 492 -2.42 25.11 -3.32
N ALA A 493 -1.72 25.28 -2.20
CA ALA A 493 -2.25 25.53 -0.86
C ALA A 493 -3.18 26.74 -0.77
N SER A 494 -2.95 27.75 -1.61
CA SER A 494 -3.66 29.03 -1.65
C SER A 494 -4.95 28.99 -2.48
N ASN A 495 -5.10 28.02 -3.40
CA ASN A 495 -6.34 27.84 -4.15
C ASN A 495 -7.30 26.92 -3.35
N PRO A 496 -8.54 27.35 -3.04
CA PRO A 496 -9.51 26.58 -2.26
C PRO A 496 -10.00 25.32 -2.99
N THR A 497 -10.25 25.38 -4.29
CA THR A 497 -10.73 24.27 -5.12
C THR A 497 -9.65 23.19 -5.24
N ALA A 498 -8.40 23.58 -5.52
CA ALA A 498 -7.24 22.69 -5.45
C ALA A 498 -6.99 22.12 -4.04
N LYS A 499 -7.41 22.81 -2.98
CA LYS A 499 -7.32 22.33 -1.58
C LYS A 499 -8.40 21.29 -1.25
N ALA A 500 -9.61 21.44 -1.77
CA ALA A 500 -10.65 20.43 -1.63
C ALA A 500 -10.31 19.17 -2.46
N ALA A 501 -9.82 19.34 -3.69
CA ALA A 501 -9.34 18.24 -4.53
C ALA A 501 -8.19 17.47 -3.86
N TRP A 502 -7.18 18.14 -3.30
CA TRP A 502 -6.15 17.47 -2.48
C TRP A 502 -6.75 16.77 -1.25
N GLY A 503 -7.73 17.40 -0.62
CA GLY A 503 -8.49 16.83 0.49
C GLY A 503 -9.08 15.47 0.14
N ALA A 504 -9.75 15.35 -1.00
CA ALA A 504 -10.28 14.08 -1.50
C ALA A 504 -9.16 13.12 -1.93
N PHE A 505 -8.35 13.51 -2.94
CA PHE A 505 -7.39 12.63 -3.59
C PHE A 505 -6.27 12.11 -2.68
N HIS A 506 -5.89 12.82 -1.61
CA HIS A 506 -4.82 12.41 -0.70
C HIS A 506 -5.32 12.19 0.74
N ASN A 507 -6.03 13.16 1.32
CA ASN A 507 -6.40 13.13 2.74
C ASN A 507 -7.71 12.37 3.04
N HIS A 508 -8.34 11.75 2.03
CA HIS A 508 -9.65 11.08 2.12
C HIS A 508 -10.74 11.93 2.80
N LYS A 509 -10.80 13.21 2.46
CA LYS A 509 -11.66 14.21 3.10
C LYS A 509 -12.81 14.61 2.19
N GLU A 510 -14.02 14.27 2.62
CA GLU A 510 -15.27 14.66 1.96
C GLU A 510 -15.41 16.18 1.83
N THR A 511 -16.01 16.59 0.71
CA THR A 511 -16.38 17.98 0.41
C THR A 511 -17.84 18.00 0.00
N ALA A 512 -18.72 18.46 0.88
CA ALA A 512 -20.14 18.59 0.61
C ALA A 512 -20.39 19.58 -0.55
N ALA A 513 -21.40 19.30 -1.38
CA ALA A 513 -21.78 20.22 -2.46
C ALA A 513 -22.16 21.60 -1.92
N GLY A 514 -21.75 22.66 -2.63
CA GLY A 514 -21.89 24.04 -2.19
C GLY A 514 -20.87 24.50 -1.15
N ALA A 515 -20.00 23.62 -0.62
CA ALA A 515 -18.90 24.04 0.26
C ALA A 515 -17.71 24.65 -0.51
N VAL A 516 -17.54 24.24 -1.78
CA VAL A 516 -16.62 24.83 -2.76
C VAL A 516 -17.40 24.97 -4.06
N LEU A 517 -18.00 26.15 -4.21
CA LEU A 517 -18.85 26.58 -5.32
C LEU A 517 -18.42 28.00 -5.71
N ASP A 518 -18.28 28.30 -7.00
CA ASP A 518 -17.90 29.61 -7.55
C ASP A 518 -16.63 30.21 -6.87
N GLN A 519 -15.60 29.39 -6.62
CA GLN A 519 -14.38 29.80 -5.92
C GLN A 519 -13.28 30.31 -6.88
N SER A 520 -11.99 30.15 -6.55
CA SER A 520 -10.90 30.49 -7.46
C SER A 520 -10.68 29.33 -8.45
N PRO A 521 -10.78 29.54 -9.77
CA PRO A 521 -10.64 28.46 -10.76
C PRO A 521 -9.35 27.65 -10.62
N TRP A 522 -9.48 26.33 -10.70
CA TRP A 522 -8.39 25.36 -10.78
C TRP A 522 -8.41 24.67 -12.14
N ASN A 523 -8.34 25.51 -13.19
CA ASN A 523 -8.42 25.07 -14.58
C ASN A 523 -7.21 24.19 -14.98
N PRO A 524 -7.43 23.15 -15.81
CA PRO A 524 -6.34 22.36 -16.38
C PRO A 524 -5.48 23.15 -17.36
N ASN A 525 -4.20 22.79 -17.42
CA ASN A 525 -3.39 23.00 -18.60
C ASN A 525 -3.67 21.87 -19.61
N VAL A 526 -4.07 22.21 -20.83
CA VAL A 526 -4.43 21.21 -21.86
C VAL A 526 -3.21 20.88 -22.72
N LEU A 527 -2.77 19.62 -22.66
CA LEU A 527 -1.67 19.12 -23.47
C LEU A 527 -2.16 18.49 -24.79
N GLN A 528 -3.35 17.88 -24.77
CA GLN A 528 -4.03 17.33 -25.94
C GLN A 528 -5.55 17.44 -25.79
N GLY A 529 -6.27 17.74 -26.87
CA GLY A 529 -7.73 17.91 -26.86
C GLY A 529 -8.15 19.37 -27.06
N LYS A 530 -9.20 19.79 -26.36
CA LYS A 530 -9.73 21.17 -26.35
C LYS A 530 -9.74 21.72 -24.92
N SER A 531 -9.79 23.04 -24.77
CA SER A 531 -10.00 23.67 -23.47
C SER A 531 -11.40 23.39 -22.93
N PRO A 532 -11.59 23.31 -21.59
CA PRO A 532 -12.91 23.32 -20.95
C PRO A 532 -13.74 24.54 -21.39
N VAL A 533 -15.07 24.39 -21.34
CA VAL A 533 -16.00 25.44 -21.78
C VAL A 533 -16.31 26.44 -20.67
N ALA A 534 -16.25 26.00 -19.42
CA ALA A 534 -16.45 26.79 -18.21
C ALA A 534 -15.21 26.71 -17.30
N ASP A 535 -15.11 27.65 -16.36
CA ASP A 535 -14.10 27.60 -15.31
C ASP A 535 -14.33 26.39 -14.39
N GLN A 536 -13.27 25.89 -13.76
CA GLN A 536 -13.28 24.70 -12.91
C GLN A 536 -13.01 25.15 -11.47
N ASP A 537 -13.94 25.91 -10.91
CA ASP A 537 -13.86 26.55 -9.60
C ASP A 537 -14.72 25.86 -8.53
N SER A 538 -15.57 24.91 -8.93
CA SER A 538 -16.46 24.16 -8.05
C SER A 538 -15.98 22.72 -7.87
N PHE A 539 -16.08 22.20 -6.64
CA PHE A 539 -15.62 20.84 -6.31
C PHE A 539 -16.48 20.16 -5.24
N THR A 540 -16.84 18.89 -5.46
CA THR A 540 -17.48 18.06 -4.44
C THR A 540 -16.95 16.62 -4.44
N TYR A 541 -16.90 16.02 -3.26
CA TYR A 541 -16.60 14.61 -3.05
C TYR A 541 -17.52 14.10 -1.93
N ARG A 542 -18.55 13.33 -2.29
CA ARG A 542 -19.68 12.99 -1.41
C ARG A 542 -20.43 11.73 -1.81
N SER A 543 -21.14 11.15 -0.85
CA SER A 543 -22.06 10.01 -1.03
C SER A 543 -23.32 10.45 -1.78
N THR A 544 -23.63 9.84 -2.94
CA THR A 544 -24.88 10.06 -3.68
C THR A 544 -25.22 8.81 -4.50
N ASN A 545 -26.51 8.43 -4.60
CA ASN A 545 -26.97 7.25 -5.36
C ASN A 545 -26.28 5.91 -5.02
N GLY A 546 -25.78 5.78 -3.77
CA GLY A 546 -25.07 4.60 -3.28
C GLY A 546 -23.59 4.50 -3.69
N VAL A 547 -23.01 5.61 -4.17
CA VAL A 547 -21.61 5.74 -4.58
C VAL A 547 -21.03 7.02 -4.00
N LYS A 548 -19.86 6.97 -3.35
CA LYS A 548 -19.11 8.19 -3.04
C LYS A 548 -18.41 8.66 -4.31
N SER A 549 -18.83 9.80 -4.81
CA SER A 549 -18.49 10.30 -6.15
C SER A 549 -17.77 11.63 -6.06
N LEU A 550 -16.89 11.90 -7.02
CA LEU A 550 -16.08 13.13 -7.11
C LEU A 550 -16.45 13.91 -8.38
N LEU A 551 -16.56 15.22 -8.26
CA LEU A 551 -16.83 16.15 -9.36
C LEU A 551 -15.95 17.41 -9.22
N LEU A 552 -15.32 17.81 -10.33
CA LEU A 552 -14.66 19.10 -10.57
C LEU A 552 -15.29 19.72 -11.82
N ASP A 553 -15.90 20.90 -11.64
CA ASP A 553 -16.83 21.52 -12.58
C ASP A 553 -17.02 23.03 -12.29
N ASP A 554 -18.04 23.66 -12.89
CA ASP A 554 -18.41 25.07 -12.67
C ASP A 554 -19.47 25.28 -11.58
N ASP A 555 -20.47 24.41 -11.37
CA ASP A 555 -21.62 24.71 -10.47
C ASP A 555 -22.04 23.60 -9.46
N ASN A 556 -21.21 22.57 -9.27
CA ASN A 556 -21.51 21.30 -8.62
C ASN A 556 -22.67 20.48 -9.28
N CYS A 557 -22.81 20.56 -10.62
CA CYS A 557 -23.71 19.75 -11.42
C CYS A 557 -22.98 18.97 -12.54
N ASP A 558 -23.59 17.90 -13.04
CA ASP A 558 -22.95 16.89 -13.90
C ASP A 558 -22.72 17.35 -15.37
N CYS A 559 -22.53 18.65 -15.64
CA CYS A 559 -22.22 19.18 -16.98
C CYS A 559 -20.95 20.04 -16.94
N LEU A 560 -20.28 20.18 -18.10
CA LEU A 560 -19.05 20.96 -18.30
C LEU A 560 -17.89 20.60 -17.35
N SER A 561 -17.98 19.43 -16.71
CA SER A 561 -16.97 18.88 -15.83
C SER A 561 -15.66 18.61 -16.57
N THR A 562 -14.56 18.64 -15.84
CA THR A 562 -13.27 18.12 -16.34
C THR A 562 -12.82 16.87 -15.59
N ILE A 563 -13.36 16.61 -14.40
CA ILE A 563 -13.17 15.33 -13.70
C ILE A 563 -14.50 14.95 -13.04
N GLN A 564 -15.13 13.87 -13.51
CA GLN A 564 -16.29 13.27 -12.85
C GLN A 564 -16.07 11.76 -12.69
N LEU A 565 -16.05 11.31 -11.44
CA LEU A 565 -15.78 9.92 -11.04
C LEU A 565 -16.97 9.38 -10.23
N GLY A 566 -17.59 8.30 -10.70
CA GLY A 566 -18.62 7.58 -9.96
C GLY A 566 -20.02 7.76 -10.52
N ALA A 567 -20.98 8.16 -9.67
CA ALA A 567 -22.36 8.39 -10.06
C ALA A 567 -22.64 9.87 -10.37
N THR A 568 -23.75 10.13 -11.06
CA THR A 568 -24.37 11.48 -11.12
C THR A 568 -24.55 12.04 -9.71
N VAL A 569 -24.08 13.28 -9.48
CA VAL A 569 -24.19 13.99 -8.20
C VAL A 569 -25.24 15.11 -8.22
N CYS A 570 -25.81 15.44 -9.38
CA CYS A 570 -26.80 16.51 -9.50
C CYS A 570 -28.25 16.02 -9.27
N GLY A 571 -29.20 16.96 -9.21
CA GLY A 571 -30.59 16.72 -8.80
C GLY A 571 -31.45 15.91 -9.77
N SER A 572 -32.73 15.74 -9.41
CA SER A 572 -33.71 14.79 -10.00
C SER A 572 -34.14 15.00 -11.47
N GLN A 573 -33.32 15.64 -12.29
CA GLN A 573 -33.55 15.85 -13.73
C GLN A 573 -32.70 14.93 -14.61
N LEU A 574 -31.68 14.28 -14.04
CA LEU A 574 -30.76 13.36 -14.73
C LEU A 574 -31.02 11.91 -14.29
N ASP A 575 -30.55 10.93 -15.06
CA ASP A 575 -30.80 9.50 -14.77
C ASP A 575 -30.07 9.09 -13.47
N PRO A 576 -30.78 8.76 -12.38
CA PRO A 576 -30.15 8.40 -11.09
C PRO A 576 -29.33 7.10 -11.14
N ASN A 577 -29.37 6.36 -12.27
CA ASN A 577 -28.56 5.18 -12.52
C ASN A 577 -27.27 5.46 -13.31
N GLY A 578 -27.03 6.71 -13.73
CA GLY A 578 -25.82 7.14 -14.42
C GLY A 578 -24.58 6.90 -13.54
N ARG A 579 -23.65 6.06 -14.03
CA ARG A 579 -22.50 5.55 -13.30
C ARG A 579 -21.32 5.28 -14.25
N GLY A 580 -20.11 5.63 -13.83
CA GLY A 580 -18.86 5.37 -14.55
C GLY A 580 -17.92 6.56 -14.43
N VAL A 581 -17.48 7.09 -15.58
CA VAL A 581 -16.70 8.34 -15.68
C VAL A 581 -17.24 9.22 -16.80
N ASP A 582 -16.92 10.51 -16.75
CA ASP A 582 -17.04 11.43 -17.88
C ASP A 582 -15.74 11.50 -18.71
N LEU A 583 -15.79 12.17 -19.86
CA LEU A 583 -14.63 12.58 -20.66
C LEU A 583 -14.10 13.92 -20.12
N LEU A 584 -12.83 14.21 -20.35
CA LEU A 584 -12.22 15.50 -19.98
C LEU A 584 -12.82 16.68 -20.78
N TYR A 585 -13.49 16.39 -21.89
CA TYR A 585 -14.17 17.36 -22.74
C TYR A 585 -15.54 16.82 -23.17
N ASP A 586 -16.59 17.07 -22.38
CA ASP A 586 -17.99 16.82 -22.76
C ASP A 586 -18.80 18.13 -22.83
N PRO A 587 -18.78 18.84 -23.98
CA PRO A 587 -19.58 20.06 -24.20
C PRO A 587 -21.07 19.76 -24.43
N THR A 588 -21.50 18.51 -24.21
CA THR A 588 -22.85 18.01 -24.47
C THR A 588 -23.59 17.56 -23.20
N CYS A 589 -23.01 17.78 -22.02
CA CYS A 589 -23.54 17.29 -20.73
C CYS A 589 -23.78 15.77 -20.70
N GLY A 590 -22.91 14.98 -21.34
CA GLY A 590 -23.04 13.54 -21.35
C GLY A 590 -22.74 12.92 -19.99
N LEU A 591 -23.75 12.34 -19.34
CA LEU A 591 -23.63 11.67 -18.03
C LEU A 591 -22.45 10.67 -17.92
N PRO A 592 -21.96 10.41 -16.68
CA PRO A 592 -20.91 9.43 -16.45
C PRO A 592 -21.40 8.04 -16.87
N SER A 593 -20.56 7.33 -17.60
CA SER A 593 -20.95 6.12 -18.35
C SER A 593 -19.92 5.01 -18.22
N PRO A 594 -20.33 3.72 -18.15
CA PRO A 594 -19.37 2.61 -18.15
C PRO A 594 -18.60 2.50 -19.47
N HIS A 595 -19.12 3.07 -20.56
CA HIS A 595 -18.49 3.05 -21.89
C HIS A 595 -17.46 4.19 -22.11
N LYS A 596 -17.39 5.15 -21.19
CA LYS A 596 -16.30 6.14 -21.12
C LYS A 596 -15.16 5.55 -20.27
N GLY A 597 -13.94 6.04 -20.45
CA GLY A 597 -12.77 5.59 -19.70
C GLY A 597 -11.85 6.75 -19.40
N LEU A 598 -11.16 6.69 -18.26
CA LEU A 598 -10.36 7.78 -17.71
C LEU A 598 -9.26 7.19 -16.81
N THR A 599 -8.04 7.71 -16.93
CA THR A 599 -6.89 7.37 -16.06
C THR A 599 -6.29 8.65 -15.50
N LEU A 600 -6.07 8.69 -14.18
CA LEU A 600 -5.37 9.76 -13.49
C LEU A 600 -3.97 9.27 -13.06
N PHE A 601 -2.99 10.13 -13.30
CA PHE A 601 -1.58 9.92 -13.02
C PHE A 601 -1.07 11.02 -12.10
N PHE A 602 -0.03 10.74 -11.32
CA PHE A 602 0.77 11.75 -10.60
C PHE A 602 2.17 11.81 -11.18
N ARG A 603 2.82 12.97 -11.06
CA ARG A 603 4.22 13.15 -11.50
C ARG A 603 5.17 12.51 -10.50
N VAL A 604 5.96 11.54 -10.95
CA VAL A 604 7.02 10.90 -10.16
C VAL A 604 8.26 11.83 -10.17
N PRO A 605 8.77 12.26 -9.00
CA PRO A 605 9.98 13.07 -8.92
C PRO A 605 11.20 12.38 -9.54
N GLN A 606 12.14 13.17 -10.10
CA GLN A 606 13.37 12.63 -10.72
C GLN A 606 14.20 11.80 -9.72
N GLN A 607 14.39 12.34 -8.51
CA GLN A 607 14.87 11.59 -7.36
C GLN A 607 13.66 11.11 -6.56
N LYS A 608 13.40 9.80 -6.58
CA LYS A 608 12.26 9.16 -5.91
C LYS A 608 12.12 9.61 -4.45
N LEU A 609 10.88 9.70 -3.97
CA LEU A 609 10.54 10.06 -2.60
C LEU A 609 11.00 11.47 -2.16
N THR A 610 11.39 12.35 -3.09
CA THR A 610 11.84 13.72 -2.76
C THR A 610 10.90 14.82 -3.27
N PHE A 611 10.86 15.92 -2.54
CA PHE A 611 10.25 17.17 -2.96
C PHE A 611 11.06 18.38 -2.46
N GLU A 612 10.81 19.55 -3.04
CA GLU A 612 11.37 20.83 -2.58
C GLU A 612 10.25 21.69 -2.00
N GLY A 613 10.43 22.14 -0.76
CA GLY A 613 9.41 22.87 -0.02
C GLY A 613 9.89 23.24 1.39
N TYR A 614 9.19 24.17 2.05
CA TYR A 614 9.58 24.65 3.40
C TYR A 614 11.06 25.10 3.49
N GLY A 615 11.58 25.67 2.39
CA GLY A 615 12.95 26.16 2.25
C GLY A 615 14.04 25.11 2.06
N GLN A 616 13.71 23.83 1.88
CA GLN A 616 14.68 22.73 1.79
C GLN A 616 14.23 21.65 0.80
N LYS A 617 15.17 20.76 0.43
CA LYS A 617 14.86 19.49 -0.22
C LYS A 617 14.64 18.41 0.84
N TRP A 618 13.53 17.70 0.73
CA TRP A 618 13.08 16.69 1.67
C TRP A 618 13.08 15.31 1.02
N THR A 619 13.36 14.27 1.80
CA THR A 619 13.28 12.87 1.37
C THR A 619 12.38 12.09 2.33
N ALA A 620 11.31 11.48 1.83
CA ALA A 620 10.43 10.63 2.63
C ALA A 620 11.16 9.34 3.02
N PHE A 621 11.08 8.96 4.28
CA PHE A 621 11.67 7.72 4.80
C PHE A 621 10.69 6.88 5.63
N TRP A 622 9.50 7.42 5.92
CA TRP A 622 8.46 6.76 6.69
C TRP A 622 7.09 7.31 6.27
N TRP A 623 6.08 6.46 6.07
CA TRP A 623 4.69 6.89 5.87
C TRP A 623 3.67 5.82 6.23
N TRP A 624 2.49 6.28 6.63
CA TRP A 624 1.28 5.50 6.88
C TRP A 624 0.07 6.21 6.23
N PRO A 625 -0.73 5.53 5.39
CA PRO A 625 -1.88 6.14 4.76
C PRO A 625 -3.09 6.16 5.68
N LYS A 626 -3.94 7.19 5.54
CA LYS A 626 -5.26 7.23 6.17
C LYS A 626 -6.13 6.07 5.66
N ASP A 627 -6.86 5.48 6.59
CA ASP A 627 -7.69 4.28 6.48
C ASP A 627 -6.90 3.02 6.07
N GLY A 628 -5.60 2.99 6.35
CA GLY A 628 -4.75 1.81 6.17
C GLY A 628 -5.15 0.64 7.09
N SER A 629 -5.03 -0.59 6.58
CA SER A 629 -5.16 -1.82 7.38
C SER A 629 -3.79 -2.26 7.91
N TRP A 630 -3.68 -2.55 9.22
CA TRP A 630 -2.39 -2.93 9.80
C TRP A 630 -1.88 -4.26 9.21
N PRO A 631 -0.63 -4.33 8.72
CA PRO A 631 -0.08 -5.55 8.13
C PRO A 631 0.12 -6.64 9.19
N LYS A 632 -0.29 -7.87 8.91
CA LYS A 632 -0.30 -8.98 9.89
C LYS A 632 1.09 -9.35 10.44
N ASP A 633 2.12 -9.22 9.60
CA ASP A 633 3.48 -9.68 9.91
C ASP A 633 4.39 -8.55 10.43
N VAL A 634 3.89 -7.30 10.45
CA VAL A 634 4.68 -6.13 10.84
C VAL A 634 4.60 -5.91 12.34
N THR A 635 5.75 -6.11 12.98
CA THR A 635 5.93 -6.09 14.45
C THR A 635 6.79 -4.92 14.94
N ASP A 636 7.15 -3.98 14.07
CA ASP A 636 8.02 -2.84 14.39
C ASP A 636 7.73 -1.64 13.47
N VAL A 637 7.50 -0.45 14.04
CA VAL A 637 7.27 0.78 13.24
C VAL A 637 8.55 1.38 12.64
N LEU A 638 9.72 0.81 12.93
CA LEU A 638 11.02 1.17 12.35
C LEU A 638 11.76 -0.06 11.77
N GLU A 639 11.01 -1.09 11.39
CA GLU A 639 11.50 -2.36 10.85
C GLU A 639 12.57 -2.18 9.76
N LYS A 640 12.27 -1.38 8.73
CA LYS A 640 13.06 -1.31 7.49
C LYS A 640 14.29 -0.40 7.63
N PRO A 641 15.50 -0.86 7.25
CA PRO A 641 16.63 0.01 6.95
C PRO A 641 16.29 1.07 5.89
N HIS A 642 17.07 2.16 5.88
CA HIS A 642 16.94 3.18 4.84
C HIS A 642 17.13 2.60 3.43
N GLY A 643 16.29 3.02 2.48
CA GLY A 643 16.37 2.62 1.07
C GLY A 643 15.59 1.35 0.70
N GLU A 644 15.04 0.59 1.65
CA GLU A 644 14.20 -0.58 1.34
C GLU A 644 12.77 -0.23 0.91
N CYS A 645 12.27 0.94 1.30
CA CYS A 645 10.94 1.42 0.92
C CYS A 645 10.91 1.90 -0.54
N LYS A 646 9.85 1.53 -1.25
CA LYS A 646 9.63 1.92 -2.64
C LYS A 646 8.58 3.02 -2.73
N ASP A 647 8.68 3.84 -3.76
CA ASP A 647 7.68 4.83 -4.21
C ASP A 647 6.33 4.20 -4.65
N THR A 648 6.20 2.88 -4.55
CA THR A 648 4.98 2.09 -4.77
C THR A 648 4.39 1.48 -3.51
N ASP A 649 5.07 1.53 -2.36
CA ASP A 649 4.62 0.86 -1.15
C ASP A 649 3.46 1.64 -0.48
N ILE A 650 2.42 0.92 -0.05
CA ILE A 650 1.24 1.49 0.64
C ILE A 650 1.66 2.25 1.91
N TYR A 651 2.60 1.69 2.65
CA TYR A 651 3.21 2.22 3.87
C TYR A 651 4.71 1.96 3.86
N CYS A 652 5.46 2.71 4.64
CA CYS A 652 6.89 2.53 4.85
C CYS A 652 7.22 2.77 6.32
N PHE A 653 7.77 1.75 6.99
CA PHE A 653 8.24 1.83 8.37
C PHE A 653 9.77 1.85 8.37
N GLY A 654 10.33 2.89 7.74
CA GLY A 654 11.74 3.02 7.44
C GLY A 654 12.51 3.86 8.46
N ARG A 655 13.84 3.70 8.43
CA ARG A 655 14.82 4.43 9.23
C ARG A 655 15.55 5.52 8.43
N LEU A 656 16.24 6.40 9.16
CA LEU A 656 17.13 7.42 8.61
C LEU A 656 18.37 6.77 7.95
N PRO A 657 19.02 7.44 6.97
CA PRO A 657 20.26 6.96 6.36
C PRO A 657 21.39 6.78 7.38
N THR A 658 22.17 5.72 7.26
CA THR A 658 23.27 5.38 8.19
C THR A 658 24.47 6.34 8.10
N ASP A 659 24.55 7.15 7.06
CA ASP A 659 25.54 8.20 6.86
C ASP A 659 25.07 9.58 7.36
N ALA A 660 23.78 9.74 7.70
CA ALA A 660 23.24 10.95 8.29
C ALA A 660 23.95 11.33 9.60
N LYS A 661 23.83 12.60 10.01
CA LYS A 661 24.50 13.14 11.20
C LYS A 661 23.49 13.88 12.04
N GLU A 662 23.42 13.54 13.33
CA GLU A 662 22.38 13.98 14.25
C GLU A 662 22.16 15.51 14.22
N ASP A 663 23.12 16.31 14.69
CA ASP A 663 23.00 17.77 14.74
C ASP A 663 22.85 18.48 13.37
N ARG A 664 22.99 17.73 12.26
CA ARG A 664 22.81 18.22 10.86
C ARG A 664 21.48 17.78 10.24
N THR A 665 20.71 16.92 10.91
CA THR A 665 19.47 16.37 10.35
C THR A 665 18.26 17.10 10.89
N LYS A 666 17.30 17.38 10.01
CA LYS A 666 15.97 17.90 10.37
C LYS A 666 14.90 16.86 10.03
N LEU A 667 13.86 16.82 10.85
CA LEU A 667 12.68 15.98 10.68
C LEU A 667 11.49 16.88 10.33
N LEU A 668 10.82 16.58 9.23
CA LEU A 668 9.53 17.16 8.86
C LEU A 668 8.45 16.08 8.98
N ALA A 669 7.32 16.42 9.59
CA ALA A 669 6.15 15.56 9.64
C ALA A 669 4.94 16.27 9.04
N ILE A 670 4.13 15.53 8.28
CA ILE A 670 2.87 16.01 7.66
C ILE A 670 1.78 14.97 7.93
N ASP A 671 0.64 15.39 8.48
CA ASP A 671 -0.54 14.53 8.67
C ASP A 671 -1.69 14.84 7.71
N THR A 672 -2.67 13.93 7.64
CA THR A 672 -3.88 14.09 6.82
C THR A 672 -4.90 15.07 7.40
N GLU A 673 -4.72 15.53 8.64
CA GLU A 673 -5.57 16.56 9.25
C GLU A 673 -5.11 17.98 8.88
N GLY A 674 -3.87 18.10 8.37
CA GLY A 674 -3.33 19.29 7.72
C GLY A 674 -2.24 20.01 8.51
N ASN A 675 -1.72 19.39 9.58
CA ASN A 675 -0.61 19.90 10.37
C ASN A 675 0.73 19.63 9.68
N VAL A 676 1.69 20.54 9.84
CA VAL A 676 3.06 20.41 9.34
C VAL A 676 4.03 20.89 10.42
N TYR A 677 4.83 19.97 10.95
CA TYR A 677 5.77 20.20 12.05
C TYR A 677 7.21 19.96 11.61
N LEU A 678 8.14 20.75 12.15
CA LEU A 678 9.56 20.70 11.83
C LEU A 678 10.42 20.66 13.11
N TRP A 679 11.32 19.68 13.21
CA TRP A 679 12.34 19.59 14.26
C TRP A 679 13.76 19.66 13.67
N LYS A 680 14.73 20.13 14.48
CA LYS A 680 16.17 19.93 14.26
C LYS A 680 16.65 18.93 15.32
N PHE A 681 17.30 17.84 14.93
CA PHE A 681 17.91 16.91 15.87
C PHE A 681 19.06 17.58 16.63
N SER A 682 19.36 17.11 17.84
CA SER A 682 20.47 17.66 18.61
C SER A 682 20.99 16.70 19.66
N SER A 683 22.29 16.38 19.58
CA SER A 683 22.99 15.48 20.51
C SER A 683 23.08 16.02 21.94
N VAL A 684 22.88 17.34 22.12
CA VAL A 684 22.82 18.03 23.42
C VAL A 684 21.39 18.23 23.95
N ASN A 685 20.39 17.63 23.31
CA ASN A 685 19.03 17.49 23.84
C ASN A 685 18.73 16.00 24.05
N PRO A 686 18.63 15.51 25.31
CA PRO A 686 18.40 14.09 25.58
C PRO A 686 17.17 13.48 24.89
N THR A 687 16.07 14.25 24.76
CA THR A 687 14.84 13.77 24.10
C THR A 687 15.03 13.69 22.59
N ALA A 688 15.65 14.71 21.98
CA ALA A 688 16.02 14.68 20.56
C ALA A 688 16.97 13.51 20.23
N HIS A 689 17.96 13.28 21.10
CA HIS A 689 18.95 12.22 20.95
C HIS A 689 18.34 10.83 21.10
N ALA A 690 17.41 10.63 22.05
CA ALA A 690 16.71 9.37 22.19
C ALA A 690 15.82 9.07 20.96
N VAL A 691 15.16 10.09 20.39
CA VAL A 691 14.41 9.96 19.13
C VAL A 691 15.34 9.65 17.95
N TRP A 692 16.49 10.34 17.86
CA TRP A 692 17.53 10.06 16.86
C TRP A 692 17.98 8.59 16.94
N SER A 693 18.36 8.10 18.12
CA SER A 693 18.83 6.72 18.28
C SER A 693 17.75 5.68 18.00
N ALA A 694 16.46 5.99 18.16
CA ALA A 694 15.39 5.12 17.64
C ALA A 694 15.36 5.14 16.10
N LEU A 695 15.26 6.33 15.47
CA LEU A 695 15.07 6.49 14.02
C LEU A 695 16.31 6.17 13.16
N HIS A 696 17.51 6.22 13.73
CA HIS A 696 18.79 5.94 13.05
C HIS A 696 19.41 4.63 13.56
N ASP A 697 19.69 4.53 14.86
CA ASP A 697 20.42 3.39 15.45
C ASP A 697 19.53 2.18 15.79
N HIS A 698 18.20 2.30 15.59
CA HIS A 698 17.18 1.29 15.93
C HIS A 698 17.16 0.93 17.44
N GLN A 699 17.57 1.87 18.30
CA GLN A 699 17.75 1.65 19.72
C GLN A 699 16.47 1.88 20.54
N GLU A 700 16.05 0.87 21.31
CA GLU A 700 14.91 0.96 22.20
C GLU A 700 15.11 1.96 23.36
N THR A 701 14.02 2.67 23.68
CA THR A 701 13.89 3.53 24.85
C THR A 701 12.70 3.04 25.66
N PRO A 702 12.94 2.24 26.72
CA PRO A 702 11.88 1.76 27.60
C PRO A 702 11.27 2.87 28.45
N PHE A 703 10.08 2.59 28.99
CA PHE A 703 9.38 3.42 29.98
C PHE A 703 10.30 3.96 31.08
N ASN A 704 10.05 5.20 31.53
CA ASN A 704 10.82 5.94 32.53
C ASN A 704 12.30 6.24 32.21
N LYS A 705 12.87 5.78 31.07
CA LYS A 705 14.24 6.16 30.68
C LYS A 705 14.31 7.65 30.31
N LEU A 706 13.34 8.15 29.55
CA LEU A 706 13.17 9.54 29.11
C LEU A 706 11.75 9.99 29.47
N LYS A 707 11.57 10.61 30.64
CA LYS A 707 10.30 11.19 31.12
C LYS A 707 10.55 12.59 31.66
N ASN A 708 9.70 13.56 31.31
CA ASN A 708 9.72 14.95 31.79
C ASN A 708 11.13 15.59 31.69
N ASN A 709 11.80 15.44 30.54
CA ASN A 709 13.21 15.81 30.35
C ASN A 709 13.35 17.21 29.72
N LYS A 710 14.35 17.44 28.87
CA LYS A 710 14.50 18.69 28.12
C LYS A 710 13.62 18.66 26.87
N ALA A 711 12.57 19.49 26.86
CA ALA A 711 11.64 19.57 25.73
C ALA A 711 12.30 19.73 24.36
N TRP A 712 11.78 19.00 23.39
CA TRP A 712 12.14 19.00 21.97
C TRP A 712 10.90 19.31 21.12
N ASN A 713 10.35 20.50 21.35
CA ASN A 713 9.13 20.95 20.70
C ASN A 713 9.35 21.22 19.20
N PRO A 714 8.38 20.90 18.32
CA PRO A 714 8.42 21.26 16.92
C PRO A 714 8.30 22.78 16.69
N LYS A 715 8.94 23.26 15.63
CA LYS A 715 8.54 24.49 14.95
C LYS A 715 7.28 24.19 14.13
N LEU A 716 6.17 24.85 14.48
CA LEU A 716 4.95 24.83 13.69
C LEU A 716 5.18 25.54 12.34
N LEU A 717 4.90 24.85 11.23
CA LEU A 717 4.86 25.46 9.89
C LEU A 717 3.42 25.65 9.40
N LYS A 718 2.49 24.78 9.80
CA LYS A 718 1.06 24.83 9.46
C LYS A 718 0.25 24.00 10.44
N GLY A 719 -1.00 24.39 10.69
CA GLY A 719 -1.90 23.69 11.63
C GLY A 719 -1.91 24.35 13.01
N THR A 720 -2.04 23.55 14.07
CA THR A 720 -2.07 24.01 15.46
C THR A 720 -0.77 23.62 16.18
N ALA A 721 -0.34 24.39 17.19
CA ALA A 721 0.83 24.02 18.00
C ALA A 721 0.49 22.93 19.04
N PRO A 722 1.45 22.09 19.49
CA PRO A 722 1.24 21.13 20.55
C PRO A 722 0.74 21.78 21.85
N LYS A 723 -0.19 21.12 22.55
CA LYS A 723 -0.72 21.61 23.84
C LYS A 723 0.26 21.46 25.00
N ALA A 724 1.15 20.47 24.93
CA ALA A 724 2.06 20.09 26.01
C ALA A 724 3.54 20.05 25.54
N PRO A 725 4.52 20.19 26.45
CA PRO A 725 5.94 20.04 26.12
C PRO A 725 6.24 18.64 25.60
N GLN A 726 7.03 18.53 24.54
CA GLN A 726 7.43 17.24 23.96
C GLN A 726 8.77 16.82 24.56
N ASP A 727 8.74 16.35 25.80
CA ASP A 727 9.92 16.11 26.64
C ASP A 727 10.05 14.66 27.17
N SER A 728 9.07 13.81 26.87
CA SER A 728 9.01 12.39 27.17
C SER A 728 9.07 11.56 25.88
N PHE A 729 9.73 10.39 25.92
CA PHE A 729 9.89 9.55 24.73
C PHE A 729 9.97 8.05 25.06
N MET A 730 9.24 7.25 24.29
CA MET A 730 9.33 5.79 24.27
C MET A 730 9.46 5.24 22.85
N TYR A 731 10.30 4.22 22.72
CA TYR A 731 10.30 3.30 21.58
C TYR A 731 10.54 1.88 22.10
N ARG A 732 9.48 1.06 22.14
CA ARG A 732 9.47 -0.26 22.80
C ARG A 732 8.34 -1.15 22.31
N ALA A 733 8.45 -2.46 22.53
CA ALA A 733 7.36 -3.40 22.27
C ALA A 733 6.14 -3.15 23.19
N GLN A 734 4.95 -3.01 22.59
CA GLN A 734 3.65 -2.95 23.25
C GLN A 734 2.58 -3.53 22.29
N GLY A 735 1.64 -4.34 22.79
CA GLY A 735 0.59 -4.92 21.94
C GLY A 735 1.10 -5.78 20.76
N GLY A 736 2.28 -6.39 20.88
CA GLY A 736 2.91 -7.17 19.80
C GLY A 736 3.66 -6.35 18.74
N VAL A 737 3.70 -5.01 18.85
CA VAL A 737 4.39 -4.11 17.92
C VAL A 737 5.38 -3.20 18.67
N LYS A 738 6.60 -3.04 18.19
CA LYS A 738 7.49 -1.96 18.66
C LYS A 738 6.93 -0.63 18.19
N SER A 739 6.44 0.15 19.14
CA SER A 739 5.68 1.38 18.92
C SER A 739 6.49 2.58 19.40
N PHE A 740 6.22 3.74 18.83
CA PHE A 740 6.96 4.99 19.04
C PHE A 740 6.01 6.05 19.59
N LEU A 741 6.42 6.75 20.65
CA LEU A 741 5.66 7.84 21.27
C LEU A 741 6.58 8.99 21.69
N LEU A 742 6.31 10.20 21.20
CA LEU A 742 6.84 11.48 21.67
C LEU A 742 5.67 12.31 22.23
N ASP A 743 5.74 12.60 23.54
CA ASP A 743 4.68 13.22 24.34
C ASP A 743 5.26 14.03 25.53
N ASP A 744 4.43 14.39 26.50
CA ASP A 744 4.83 15.11 27.72
C ASP A 744 5.09 14.20 28.93
N ASP A 745 4.47 13.01 29.01
CA ASP A 745 4.58 12.19 30.23
C ASP A 745 4.71 10.66 30.03
N ASN A 746 4.97 10.14 28.82
CA ASN A 746 4.93 8.71 28.49
C ASN A 746 3.55 8.05 28.70
N CYS A 747 2.48 8.81 28.45
CA CYS A 747 1.14 8.30 28.23
C CYS A 747 0.51 9.02 27.04
N ASP A 748 0.13 8.21 26.05
CA ASP A 748 -0.39 8.55 24.72
C ASP A 748 -1.66 9.42 24.77
N CYS A 749 -1.42 10.70 25.03
CA CYS A 749 -2.35 11.82 25.12
C CYS A 749 -1.54 13.11 24.90
N LEU A 750 -2.11 14.11 24.22
CA LEU A 750 -1.40 15.36 23.88
C LEU A 750 -0.04 15.14 23.15
N SER A 751 0.08 13.99 22.47
CA SER A 751 1.29 13.58 21.76
C SER A 751 1.53 14.41 20.50
N THR A 752 2.74 14.32 19.93
CA THR A 752 3.02 14.88 18.60
C THR A 752 3.51 13.87 17.58
N LEU A 753 4.01 12.72 18.02
CA LEU A 753 4.32 11.57 17.16
C LEU A 753 3.97 10.30 17.94
N SER A 754 2.84 9.67 17.60
CA SER A 754 2.42 8.39 18.13
C SER A 754 2.16 7.41 16.98
N MET A 755 2.91 6.32 16.92
CA MET A 755 2.97 5.37 15.80
C MET A 755 3.03 3.93 16.30
N GLY A 756 2.14 3.07 15.78
CA GLY A 756 2.05 1.65 16.17
C GLY A 756 0.83 1.39 17.05
N HIS A 757 1.05 0.77 18.22
CA HIS A 757 0.06 0.56 19.28
C HIS A 757 0.21 1.62 20.37
N GLY A 758 -0.90 1.98 21.04
CA GLY A 758 -0.89 3.01 22.08
C GLY A 758 -0.16 2.59 23.35
N MET A 759 0.56 3.53 23.98
CA MET A 759 1.39 3.27 25.15
C MET A 759 1.04 4.19 26.32
N CYS A 760 0.98 3.66 27.55
CA CYS A 760 0.95 4.49 28.74
C CYS A 760 1.63 3.79 29.91
N SER A 761 2.57 4.51 30.54
CA SER A 761 3.45 3.96 31.56
C SER A 761 4.20 2.72 31.05
N ASP A 762 4.19 1.59 31.77
CA ASP A 762 4.80 0.32 31.38
C ASP A 762 3.91 -0.54 30.46
N GLY A 763 2.65 -0.16 30.23
CA GLY A 763 1.68 -0.91 29.42
C GLY A 763 0.86 -0.04 28.46
N PHE A 764 -0.45 -0.26 28.47
CA PHE A 764 -1.46 0.43 27.67
C PHE A 764 -2.66 0.77 28.57
N SER A 765 -3.36 1.87 28.25
CA SER A 765 -4.55 2.32 28.99
C SER A 765 -5.79 2.35 28.10
N THR A 766 -6.80 1.56 28.47
CA THR A 766 -8.12 1.58 27.81
C THR A 766 -8.87 2.89 28.00
N SER A 767 -8.39 3.79 28.87
CA SER A 767 -8.95 5.15 29.03
C SER A 767 -8.67 6.06 27.82
N TYR A 768 -7.69 5.71 26.96
CA TYR A 768 -7.26 6.52 25.81
C TYR A 768 -7.58 5.86 24.46
N GLY A 769 -8.06 4.61 24.46
CA GLY A 769 -8.44 3.90 23.24
C GLY A 769 -8.83 2.44 23.46
N PRO A 770 -9.28 1.73 22.42
CA PRO A 770 -9.48 0.29 22.46
C PRO A 770 -8.16 -0.48 22.32
N GLU A 771 -8.09 -1.65 22.96
CA GLU A 771 -6.95 -2.57 22.83
C GLU A 771 -6.84 -3.12 21.40
N ASN A 772 -5.62 -3.49 20.97
CA ASN A 772 -5.33 -4.00 19.62
C ASN A 772 -5.73 -3.05 18.46
N ARG A 773 -5.83 -1.73 18.71
CA ARG A 773 -5.90 -0.70 17.66
C ARG A 773 -4.49 -0.23 17.30
N TYR A 774 -4.19 -0.23 15.99
CA TYR A 774 -2.91 0.19 15.44
C TYR A 774 -3.10 1.29 14.39
N GLY A 775 -2.06 2.06 14.13
CA GLY A 775 -2.02 3.10 13.10
C GLY A 775 -1.10 4.24 13.50
N VAL A 776 -1.59 5.47 13.37
CA VAL A 776 -0.92 6.70 13.86
C VAL A 776 -1.93 7.61 14.55
N ASP A 777 -1.44 8.58 15.30
CA ASP A 777 -2.23 9.74 15.75
C ASP A 777 -1.95 10.97 14.87
N ALA A 778 -2.76 12.02 15.02
CA ALA A 778 -2.52 13.32 14.41
C ALA A 778 -1.37 14.03 15.13
N LEU A 779 -0.64 14.90 14.42
CA LEU A 779 0.46 15.69 15.01
C LEU A 779 -0.05 16.67 16.09
N TYR A 780 -1.34 17.02 16.02
CA TYR A 780 -2.07 17.73 17.04
C TYR A 780 -3.18 16.80 17.57
N ASP A 781 -2.86 15.93 18.53
CA ASP A 781 -3.90 15.33 19.37
C ASP A 781 -4.24 16.30 20.50
N ASP A 782 -5.51 16.67 20.52
CA ASP A 782 -6.05 17.63 21.45
C ASP A 782 -6.99 16.97 22.47
N HIS A 783 -7.09 15.64 22.37
CA HIS A 783 -7.77 14.69 23.24
C HIS A 783 -6.71 13.71 23.80
N CYS A 784 -7.13 12.52 24.26
CA CYS A 784 -6.23 11.40 24.54
C CYS A 784 -6.63 10.22 23.65
N ASN A 785 -6.21 10.21 22.38
CA ASN A 785 -6.65 9.22 21.39
C ASN A 785 -5.47 8.40 20.85
N THR A 786 -5.28 7.17 21.34
CA THR A 786 -4.19 6.31 20.85
C THR A 786 -4.21 6.09 19.32
N PRO A 787 -3.08 5.70 18.69
CA PRO A 787 -2.97 5.42 17.26
C PRO A 787 -4.18 4.71 16.65
N ARG A 788 -4.58 5.19 15.47
CA ARG A 788 -5.82 4.80 14.78
C ARG A 788 -5.62 4.76 13.26
N PRO A 789 -6.41 3.94 12.54
CA PRO A 789 -6.24 3.80 11.08
C PRO A 789 -6.71 5.04 10.31
N ASN A 790 -7.67 5.81 10.83
CA ASN A 790 -8.30 6.94 10.13
C ASN A 790 -7.48 8.26 10.15
N VAL A 791 -6.18 8.18 10.41
CA VAL A 791 -5.22 9.27 10.25
C VAL A 791 -4.05 8.73 9.43
N GLY A 792 -3.52 9.55 8.52
CA GLY A 792 -2.28 9.27 7.80
C GLY A 792 -1.18 10.25 8.22
N LEU A 793 0.07 9.81 8.13
CA LEU A 793 1.27 10.53 8.54
C LEU A 793 2.42 10.20 7.59
N ALA A 794 3.20 11.19 7.17
CA ALA A 794 4.46 10.99 6.46
C ALA A 794 5.59 11.77 7.15
N LEU A 795 6.75 11.12 7.29
CA LEU A 795 7.97 11.71 7.82
C LEU A 795 9.04 11.81 6.74
N TYR A 796 9.70 12.96 6.74
CA TYR A 796 10.74 13.31 5.81
C TYR A 796 11.98 13.80 6.56
N PHE A 797 13.15 13.53 6.01
CA PHE A 797 14.39 14.11 6.51
C PHE A 797 15.01 15.06 5.50
N SER A 798 15.78 16.00 6.02
CA SER A 798 16.73 16.80 5.25
C SER A 798 18.02 16.87 6.04
N VAL A 799 19.14 16.54 5.41
CA VAL A 799 20.48 16.75 5.97
C VAL A 799 20.95 18.10 5.46
N SER A 800 21.33 19.02 6.35
CA SER A 800 21.94 20.27 5.93
C SER A 800 23.23 19.96 5.16
N GLU A 801 23.29 20.32 3.88
CA GLU A 801 24.54 20.26 3.11
C GLU A 801 25.63 21.02 3.84
N GLU A 802 26.87 20.54 3.70
CA GLU A 802 27.96 20.99 4.55
C GLU A 802 28.26 22.48 4.34
N VAL A 803 28.06 23.30 5.37
CA VAL A 803 28.76 24.58 5.46
C VAL A 803 30.22 24.28 5.82
N VAL A 804 30.99 23.77 4.85
CA VAL A 804 32.45 23.75 4.90
C VAL A 804 32.89 25.20 4.80
N ARG A 805 33.06 25.87 5.94
CA ARG A 805 33.59 27.24 5.93
C ARG A 805 35.04 27.17 5.46
N PRO A 806 35.43 27.95 4.42
CA PRO A 806 36.82 27.95 3.97
C PRO A 806 37.72 28.46 5.10
N THR A 807 38.44 27.54 5.73
CA THR A 807 39.45 27.86 6.76
C THR A 807 40.60 28.67 6.19
N SER A 808 40.76 28.65 4.87
CA SER A 808 41.60 29.57 4.12
C SER A 808 40.86 30.20 2.95
N SER A 809 41.30 31.39 2.53
CA SER A 809 40.84 32.06 1.31
C SER A 809 42.02 32.50 0.46
N CYS A 810 41.92 32.29 -0.85
CA CYS A 810 42.90 32.72 -1.84
C CYS A 810 42.38 33.84 -2.76
N LYS A 811 41.13 34.30 -2.57
CA LYS A 811 40.41 35.22 -3.49
C LYS A 811 41.21 36.50 -3.76
N HIS A 812 41.82 37.05 -2.72
CA HIS A 812 42.62 38.30 -2.75
C HIS A 812 44.14 38.05 -2.71
N GLY A 813 44.56 36.88 -3.17
CA GLY A 813 45.96 36.42 -3.16
C GLY A 813 46.49 36.11 -1.76
N GLY A 814 47.55 35.31 -1.69
CA GLY A 814 48.17 34.88 -0.42
C GLY A 814 47.30 33.95 0.43
N ASN A 815 47.86 33.48 1.54
CA ASN A 815 47.21 32.51 2.43
C ASN A 815 46.44 33.23 3.55
N TRP A 816 45.21 33.65 3.28
CA TRP A 816 44.30 34.12 4.34
C TRP A 816 43.82 32.94 5.18
N LEU A 817 43.72 33.11 6.49
CA LEU A 817 43.22 32.09 7.42
C LEU A 817 42.03 32.63 8.23
N ALA A 818 40.93 31.89 8.27
CA ALA A 818 39.74 32.27 9.05
C ALA A 818 40.02 32.12 10.54
N PHE A 819 39.71 33.15 11.33
CA PHE A 819 39.84 33.10 12.79
C PHE A 819 38.52 33.38 13.54
N TRP A 820 37.52 33.93 12.85
CA TRP A 820 36.22 34.29 13.43
C TRP A 820 35.11 34.19 12.38
N TRP A 821 33.91 33.74 12.76
CA TRP A 821 32.73 33.77 11.87
C TRP A 821 31.39 33.61 12.60
N TRP A 822 30.31 33.93 11.88
CA TRP A 822 28.92 33.60 12.24
C TRP A 822 28.06 33.43 10.97
N THR A 823 27.03 32.57 11.01
CA THR A 823 26.11 32.33 9.87
C THR A 823 24.89 33.22 9.99
N ALA A 824 24.42 33.75 8.86
CA ALA A 824 23.09 34.37 8.78
C ALA A 824 22.01 33.42 9.32
N ASP A 825 21.05 33.96 10.05
CA ASP A 825 19.93 33.28 10.71
C ASP A 825 20.33 32.23 11.78
N ALA A 826 21.61 32.11 12.14
CA ALA A 826 22.02 31.23 13.23
C ALA A 826 21.63 31.86 14.59
N PRO A 827 20.99 31.09 15.50
CA PRO A 827 20.61 31.61 16.81
C PRO A 827 21.85 32.03 17.61
N TRP A 828 21.76 33.16 18.32
CA TRP A 828 22.87 33.57 19.20
C TRP A 828 23.11 32.51 20.28
N PRO A 829 24.35 32.04 20.50
CA PRO A 829 24.59 30.96 21.45
C PRO A 829 24.37 31.44 22.89
N VAL A 830 23.53 30.72 23.64
CA VAL A 830 23.03 31.18 24.96
C VAL A 830 24.11 31.27 26.05
N ASP A 831 25.19 30.52 25.92
CA ASP A 831 26.29 30.47 26.89
C ASP A 831 27.48 31.40 26.51
N GLU A 832 27.47 31.99 25.30
CA GLU A 832 28.56 32.83 24.80
C GLU A 832 28.43 34.27 25.28
N LYS A 833 29.39 34.70 26.09
CA LYS A 833 29.44 36.03 26.74
C LYS A 833 30.55 36.93 26.18
N ASP A 834 31.23 36.49 25.13
CA ASP A 834 32.44 37.14 24.63
C ASP A 834 32.65 36.78 23.16
N VAL A 835 32.55 37.76 22.26
CA VAL A 835 32.71 37.51 20.81
C VAL A 835 34.16 37.18 20.40
N LEU A 836 35.11 37.22 21.34
CA LEU A 836 36.51 36.82 21.18
C LEU A 836 36.93 35.78 22.24
N ALA A 837 35.98 34.99 22.76
CA ALA A 837 36.20 34.02 23.84
C ALA A 837 37.42 33.11 23.60
N TYR A 838 37.61 32.61 22.38
CA TYR A 838 38.51 31.49 22.10
C TYR A 838 39.84 31.91 21.47
N PRO A 839 40.95 31.21 21.76
CA PRO A 839 42.19 31.39 21.01
C PRO A 839 42.09 30.80 19.60
N PHE A 840 43.01 31.19 18.72
CA PHE A 840 43.08 30.66 17.36
C PHE A 840 43.15 29.13 17.32
N GLY A 841 42.39 28.52 16.41
CA GLY A 841 42.38 27.06 16.20
C GLY A 841 41.47 26.27 17.16
N SER A 842 40.78 26.92 18.12
CA SER A 842 39.78 26.26 18.96
C SER A 842 38.46 25.95 18.24
N CYS A 843 38.19 26.60 17.12
CA CYS A 843 36.93 26.46 16.38
C CYS A 843 36.98 25.30 15.37
N SER A 844 35.90 24.52 15.32
CA SER A 844 35.66 23.53 14.26
C SER A 844 35.24 24.22 12.97
N SER A 845 35.88 23.92 11.83
CA SER A 845 35.53 24.46 10.49
C SER A 845 34.09 24.17 10.02
N TYR A 846 33.37 23.34 10.76
CA TYR A 846 31.98 22.95 10.52
C TYR A 846 30.98 23.65 11.46
N GLY A 847 31.43 24.57 12.31
CA GLY A 847 30.58 25.30 13.25
C GLY A 847 29.80 26.44 12.57
N GLU A 848 28.54 26.63 12.97
CA GLU A 848 27.72 27.78 12.55
C GLU A 848 28.37 29.13 12.99
N TYR A 849 29.22 29.11 14.02
CA TYR A 849 29.98 30.26 14.49
C TYR A 849 31.40 29.89 14.98
N CYS A 850 32.24 30.91 15.14
CA CYS A 850 33.53 30.85 15.80
C CYS A 850 33.85 32.22 16.40
N PHE A 851 33.92 32.30 17.72
CA PHE A 851 34.30 33.52 18.45
C PHE A 851 35.79 33.46 18.82
N GLY A 852 36.62 33.32 17.77
CA GLY A 852 38.06 33.14 17.88
C GLY A 852 38.86 34.43 17.76
N ARG A 853 40.14 34.34 18.14
CA ARG A 853 41.14 35.42 18.11
C ARG A 853 42.22 35.17 17.07
N ILE A 854 42.91 36.25 16.68
CA ILE A 854 44.16 36.19 15.91
C ILE A 854 45.20 35.41 16.73
N PRO A 855 46.00 34.51 16.14
CA PRO A 855 46.95 33.69 16.89
C PRO A 855 48.06 34.53 17.54
N SER A 856 48.48 34.10 18.73
CA SER A 856 49.51 34.76 19.55
C SER A 856 50.87 34.94 18.87
N TRP A 857 51.18 34.17 17.83
CA TRP A 857 52.43 34.31 17.05
C TRP A 857 52.40 35.42 16.00
N ALA A 858 51.22 35.97 15.67
CA ALA A 858 51.09 37.09 14.75
C ALA A 858 51.67 38.38 15.37
N ARG A 859 52.09 39.32 14.52
CA ARG A 859 52.66 40.61 14.93
C ARG A 859 51.90 41.75 14.29
N GLU A 860 51.64 42.79 15.06
CA GLU A 860 50.76 43.90 14.73
C GLU A 860 51.06 44.54 13.37
N ASP A 861 52.18 45.27 13.24
CA ASP A 861 52.51 46.05 12.02
C ASP A 861 52.69 45.21 10.74
N SER A 862 52.75 43.87 10.88
CA SER A 862 52.89 42.90 9.79
C SER A 862 51.66 41.98 9.63
N THR A 863 50.51 42.33 10.19
CA THR A 863 49.26 41.55 10.02
C THR A 863 48.18 42.38 9.33
N GLU A 864 47.43 41.71 8.46
CA GLU A 864 46.24 42.26 7.80
C GLU A 864 45.00 41.45 8.18
N MET A 865 43.85 42.12 8.18
CA MET A 865 42.53 41.52 8.44
C MET A 865 41.61 41.74 7.24
N LEU A 866 40.95 40.68 6.79
CA LEU A 866 39.98 40.68 5.71
C LEU A 866 38.62 40.25 6.27
N ALA A 867 37.59 41.05 6.08
CA ALA A 867 36.21 40.71 6.43
C ALA A 867 35.35 40.50 5.18
N ILE A 868 34.44 39.53 5.25
CA ILE A 868 33.47 39.21 4.19
C ILE A 868 32.10 39.01 4.86
N ASP A 869 31.10 39.78 4.44
CA ASP A 869 29.71 39.62 4.91
C ASP A 869 28.80 38.89 3.90
N SER A 870 27.65 38.43 4.41
CA SER A 870 26.59 37.78 3.64
C SER A 870 25.86 38.69 2.64
N GLN A 871 26.06 40.01 2.74
CA GLN A 871 25.52 41.00 1.78
C GLN A 871 26.46 41.21 0.58
N GLY A 872 27.66 40.61 0.62
CA GLY A 872 28.64 40.66 -0.45
C GLY A 872 29.62 41.84 -0.37
N ASN A 873 29.77 42.48 0.79
CA ASN A 873 30.85 43.44 1.04
C ASN A 873 32.13 42.71 1.46
N GLU A 874 33.28 43.23 1.04
CA GLU A 874 34.60 42.68 1.36
C GLU A 874 35.59 43.80 1.66
N TYR A 875 36.03 43.89 2.91
CA TYR A 875 36.88 44.97 3.43
C TYR A 875 38.22 44.44 3.93
N LEU A 876 39.28 45.22 3.73
CA LEU A 876 40.64 44.90 4.10
C LEU A 876 41.24 46.01 4.98
N TRP A 877 41.72 45.63 6.15
CA TRP A 877 42.51 46.48 7.04
C TRP A 877 43.94 45.97 7.20
N LYS A 878 44.84 46.88 7.53
CA LYS A 878 46.20 46.58 7.99
C LYS A 878 46.36 47.09 9.41
N PHE A 879 46.84 46.27 10.33
CA PHE A 879 47.17 46.75 11.68
C PHE A 879 48.43 47.64 11.67
N ASP A 880 48.47 48.62 12.56
CA ASP A 880 49.55 49.59 12.72
C ASP A 880 49.57 50.13 14.15
N SER A 881 50.65 49.85 14.88
CA SER A 881 50.87 50.25 16.27
C SER A 881 50.95 51.77 16.48
N HIS A 882 51.09 52.56 15.41
CA HIS A 882 51.08 54.03 15.47
C HIS A 882 49.67 54.62 15.28
N ASN A 883 48.69 53.84 14.81
CA ASN A 883 47.30 54.26 14.68
C ASN A 883 46.52 53.79 15.92
N ALA A 884 45.99 54.73 16.71
CA ALA A 884 45.35 54.43 17.99
C ALA A 884 44.13 53.50 17.89
N VAL A 885 43.43 53.52 16.75
CA VAL A 885 42.23 52.71 16.49
C VAL A 885 42.63 51.30 16.05
N ALA A 886 43.57 51.19 15.10
CA ALA A 886 44.16 49.92 14.69
C ALA A 886 44.81 49.18 15.86
N HIS A 887 45.54 49.91 16.71
CA HIS A 887 46.19 49.35 17.90
C HIS A 887 45.18 48.85 18.94
N ALA A 888 44.09 49.59 19.17
CA ALA A 888 43.03 49.14 20.07
C ALA A 888 42.27 47.92 19.53
N ALA A 889 42.08 47.83 18.21
CA ALA A 889 41.53 46.66 17.55
C ALA A 889 42.48 45.46 17.63
N TRP A 890 43.79 45.66 17.42
CA TRP A 890 44.80 44.61 17.60
C TRP A 890 44.77 44.04 19.02
N LEU A 891 44.84 44.93 20.02
CA LEU A 891 44.78 44.57 21.44
C LEU A 891 43.51 43.79 21.80
N ALA A 892 42.38 44.04 21.14
CA ALA A 892 41.17 43.24 21.28
C ALA A 892 41.29 41.87 20.58
N PHE A 893 41.53 41.86 19.27
CA PHE A 893 41.52 40.65 18.43
C PHE A 893 42.64 39.65 18.69
N HIS A 894 43.78 40.10 19.24
CA HIS A 894 44.95 39.26 19.55
C HIS A 894 45.14 39.09 21.06
N ASP A 895 45.39 40.19 21.79
CA ASP A 895 45.71 40.16 23.23
C ASP A 895 44.48 40.04 24.16
N HIS A 896 43.26 40.07 23.63
CA HIS A 896 41.97 39.98 24.38
C HIS A 896 41.74 41.12 25.40
N VAL A 897 42.37 42.28 25.18
CA VAL A 897 42.32 43.45 26.06
C VAL A 897 41.12 44.33 25.72
N THR A 898 40.32 44.66 26.73
CA THR A 898 39.14 45.52 26.57
C THR A 898 39.49 46.99 26.33
N THR A 899 38.69 47.64 25.47
CA THR A 899 38.74 49.07 25.20
C THR A 899 37.39 49.68 25.62
N PRO A 900 37.31 50.35 26.78
CA PRO A 900 36.10 51.00 27.25
C PRO A 900 35.74 52.24 26.41
N ALA A 901 34.45 52.60 26.46
CA ALA A 901 33.90 53.75 25.76
C ALA A 901 34.68 55.04 26.03
N GLY A 902 34.92 55.82 24.97
CA GLY A 902 35.62 57.10 25.06
C GLY A 902 37.14 57.01 25.26
N LYS A 903 37.73 55.81 25.39
CA LYS A 903 39.20 55.64 25.42
C LYS A 903 39.82 55.86 24.05
N VAL A 904 39.14 55.40 22.99
CA VAL A 904 39.53 55.52 21.59
C VAL A 904 38.31 56.06 20.86
N VAL A 905 38.30 57.38 20.63
CA VAL A 905 37.14 58.11 20.13
C VAL A 905 37.60 59.34 19.35
N ASN A 906 37.00 59.61 18.18
CA ASN A 906 37.29 60.79 17.35
C ASN A 906 38.81 61.02 17.13
N ASN A 907 39.57 59.95 16.82
CA ASN A 907 41.01 60.09 16.61
C ASN A 907 41.33 60.89 15.34
N ALA A 908 42.48 61.58 15.32
CA ALA A 908 42.90 62.36 14.16
C ALA A 908 43.03 61.48 12.90
N ASP A 909 43.62 60.29 13.08
CA ASP A 909 43.82 59.27 12.06
C ASP A 909 42.86 58.10 12.32
N GLY A 910 41.94 57.85 11.38
CA GLY A 910 41.02 56.72 11.43
C GLY A 910 41.66 55.42 10.93
N TRP A 911 40.99 54.29 11.16
CA TRP A 911 41.37 52.97 10.64
C TRP A 911 40.40 52.54 9.53
N ASP A 912 40.30 53.38 8.50
CA ASP A 912 39.38 53.16 7.39
C ASP A 912 39.76 51.92 6.55
N PRO A 913 38.80 51.05 6.17
CA PRO A 913 39.06 49.89 5.32
C PRO A 913 39.44 50.26 3.89
N VAL A 914 40.33 49.46 3.31
CA VAL A 914 40.43 49.31 1.85
C VAL A 914 39.27 48.44 1.38
N VAL A 915 38.32 49.04 0.66
CA VAL A 915 37.17 48.32 0.09
C VAL A 915 37.62 47.50 -1.11
N LEU A 916 37.46 46.19 -1.04
CA LEU A 916 37.71 45.26 -2.15
C LEU A 916 36.42 44.96 -2.92
N GLN A 917 35.28 44.91 -2.22
CA GLN A 917 33.94 44.75 -2.78
C GLN A 917 32.93 45.49 -1.88
N GLY A 918 31.89 46.10 -2.46
CA GLY A 918 30.89 46.88 -1.72
C GLY A 918 31.04 48.39 -1.87
N LYS A 919 30.67 49.15 -0.84
CA LYS A 919 30.74 50.63 -0.80
C LYS A 919 31.79 51.10 0.21
N ALA A 920 32.24 52.35 0.07
CA ALA A 920 33.09 52.98 1.07
C ALA A 920 32.27 53.45 2.29
N PRO A 921 32.85 53.42 3.50
CA PRO A 921 32.22 53.97 4.69
C PRO A 921 31.85 55.44 4.50
N VAL A 922 30.70 55.86 5.06
CA VAL A 922 30.17 57.22 4.85
C VAL A 922 30.86 58.24 5.78
N VAL A 923 31.54 57.74 6.82
CA VAL A 923 32.26 58.48 7.85
C VAL A 923 33.57 57.78 8.19
N LYS A 924 34.52 58.53 8.76
CA LYS A 924 35.78 57.97 9.27
C LYS A 924 35.50 56.90 10.32
N GLN A 925 36.31 55.85 10.32
CA GLN A 925 36.31 54.81 11.35
C GLN A 925 37.41 55.15 12.37
N ASP A 926 37.20 56.23 13.15
CA ASP A 926 38.20 56.80 14.06
C ASP A 926 37.90 56.56 15.57
N SER A 927 36.89 55.73 15.84
CA SER A 927 36.44 55.27 17.16
C SER A 927 36.39 53.73 17.22
N PHE A 928 36.69 53.17 18.40
CA PHE A 928 36.67 51.70 18.62
C PHE A 928 36.35 51.33 20.07
N MET A 929 35.50 50.32 20.25
CA MET A 929 35.22 49.66 21.53
C MET A 929 35.32 48.15 21.43
N TYR A 930 35.83 47.56 22.52
CA TYR A 930 35.65 46.15 22.82
C TYR A 930 35.39 46.01 24.33
N ARG A 931 34.13 45.83 24.72
CA ARG A 931 33.69 45.87 26.12
C ARG A 931 32.41 45.07 26.34
N GLU A 932 32.12 44.75 27.59
CA GLU A 932 30.83 44.15 27.98
C GLU A 932 29.69 45.17 27.84
N GLN A 933 28.61 44.72 27.19
CA GLN A 933 27.32 45.40 27.13
C GLN A 933 26.23 44.31 27.13
N ASN A 934 25.19 44.49 27.95
CA ASN A 934 24.09 43.51 28.12
C ASN A 934 24.53 42.05 28.32
N GLY A 935 25.62 41.83 29.08
CA GLY A 935 26.14 40.48 29.40
C GLY A 935 27.01 39.83 28.32
N VAL A 936 27.28 40.50 27.20
CA VAL A 936 28.16 40.03 26.12
C VAL A 936 29.26 41.06 25.85
N LYS A 937 30.53 40.64 25.83
CA LYS A 937 31.60 41.49 25.30
C LYS A 937 31.48 41.58 23.79
N SER A 938 31.28 42.79 23.31
CA SER A 938 30.93 43.13 21.93
C SER A 938 31.97 44.07 21.33
N ILE A 939 32.07 44.12 20.01
CA ILE A 939 33.00 44.97 19.26
C ILE A 939 32.19 46.01 18.48
N LEU A 940 32.64 47.26 18.49
CA LEU A 940 32.13 48.33 17.64
C LEU A 940 33.28 49.15 17.05
N MET A 941 33.17 49.47 15.76
CA MET A 941 34.07 50.35 15.02
C MET A 941 33.22 51.30 14.15
N ASP A 942 33.36 52.59 14.42
CA ASP A 942 32.46 53.67 13.97
C ASP A 942 33.17 55.06 14.01
N ASP A 943 32.40 56.16 13.87
CA ASP A 943 32.88 57.54 13.99
C ASP A 943 32.89 58.09 15.44
N ASP A 944 31.93 57.75 16.32
CA ASP A 944 31.80 58.42 17.63
C ASP A 944 31.59 57.53 18.86
N ASN A 945 31.79 56.21 18.76
CA ASN A 945 31.41 55.19 19.74
C ASN A 945 29.90 55.10 19.99
N CYS A 946 29.05 55.38 18.98
CA CYS A 946 27.65 55.02 18.94
C CYS A 946 27.27 54.31 17.63
N ASP A 947 26.62 53.14 17.80
CA ASP A 947 26.23 52.17 16.78
C ASP A 947 25.40 52.76 15.62
N CYS A 948 26.09 53.42 14.70
CA CYS A 948 25.55 53.98 13.48
C CYS A 948 26.68 54.19 12.47
N LYS A 949 26.44 53.94 11.19
CA LYS A 949 27.44 54.06 10.11
C LYS A 949 28.71 53.23 10.36
N THR A 950 28.53 52.07 11.00
CA THR A 950 29.62 51.19 11.44
C THR A 950 30.26 50.48 10.25
N THR A 951 31.48 49.99 10.44
CA THR A 951 32.12 49.05 9.49
C THR A 951 32.48 47.72 10.10
N LEU A 952 32.38 47.60 11.42
CA LEU A 952 32.48 46.34 12.14
C LEU A 952 31.72 46.43 13.46
N ASN A 953 30.59 45.75 13.54
CA ASN A 953 29.79 45.63 14.76
C ASN A 953 29.42 44.16 14.99
N ILE A 954 29.80 43.62 16.15
CA ILE A 954 29.74 42.20 16.48
C ILE A 954 29.32 42.04 17.95
N GLY A 955 28.26 41.28 18.19
CA GLY A 955 27.67 41.06 19.51
C GLY A 955 26.40 41.88 19.70
N HIS A 956 26.41 42.76 20.69
CA HIS A 956 25.31 43.65 21.09
C HIS A 956 25.62 45.10 20.73
N GLY A 957 24.62 45.87 20.30
CA GLY A 957 24.80 47.27 19.92
C GLY A 957 25.22 48.18 21.09
N MET A 958 26.16 49.10 20.85
CA MET A 958 26.77 49.93 21.88
C MET A 958 26.67 51.43 21.57
N CYS A 959 26.43 52.26 22.58
CA CYS A 959 26.54 53.71 22.42
C CYS A 959 27.04 54.38 23.70
N LEU A 960 28.17 55.08 23.58
CA LEU A 960 28.99 55.58 24.68
C LEU A 960 29.18 54.49 25.74
N ALA A 961 29.00 54.83 27.03
CA ALA A 961 29.14 53.89 28.15
C ALA A 961 27.96 52.91 28.33
N GLY A 962 26.98 52.88 27.42
CA GLY A 962 25.78 52.05 27.55
C GLY A 962 25.24 51.54 26.21
N HIS A 963 23.91 51.51 26.11
CA HIS A 963 23.14 51.19 24.92
C HIS A 963 22.03 52.24 24.79
N SER A 964 21.65 52.60 23.56
CA SER A 964 20.51 53.49 23.30
C SER A 964 19.57 52.84 22.28
N THR A 965 18.28 52.85 22.59
CA THR A 965 17.23 52.27 21.73
C THR A 965 17.03 53.02 20.41
N SER A 966 17.70 54.16 20.22
CA SER A 966 17.76 54.86 18.93
C SER A 966 18.66 54.15 17.91
N TYR A 967 19.48 53.19 18.36
CA TYR A 967 20.46 52.47 17.55
C TYR A 967 20.23 50.95 17.57
N GLY A 968 19.29 50.43 18.38
CA GLY A 968 18.99 48.99 18.43
C GLY A 968 18.03 48.53 19.52
N PRO A 969 17.49 47.30 19.45
CA PRO A 969 16.78 46.69 20.57
C PRO A 969 17.75 46.14 21.62
N ALA A 970 17.47 46.40 22.89
CA ALA A 970 18.38 46.08 24.00
C ALA A 970 18.64 44.58 24.25
N ASN A 971 18.00 43.66 23.53
CA ASN A 971 18.20 42.20 23.63
C ASN A 971 18.44 41.55 22.26
N GLN A 972 18.89 42.33 21.27
CA GLN A 972 19.27 41.80 19.95
C GLN A 972 20.78 41.58 19.91
N PHE A 973 21.20 40.44 19.36
CA PHE A 973 22.59 40.04 19.22
C PHE A 973 22.85 39.52 17.81
N GLY A 974 24.04 39.78 17.27
CA GLY A 974 24.42 39.29 15.95
C GLY A 974 25.71 39.91 15.43
N VAL A 975 25.70 40.23 14.14
CA VAL A 975 26.65 41.14 13.48
C VAL A 975 25.86 42.09 12.59
N ASP A 976 26.45 43.22 12.25
CA ASP A 976 25.92 44.10 11.22
C ASP A 976 26.64 43.87 9.87
N ALA A 977 26.10 44.44 8.79
CA ALA A 977 26.78 44.48 7.50
C ALA A 977 28.02 45.37 7.58
N LEU A 978 29.08 45.04 6.83
CA LEU A 978 30.29 45.88 6.77
C LEU A 978 30.01 47.26 6.16
N TYR A 979 28.92 47.38 5.40
CA TYR A 979 28.35 48.66 5.00
C TYR A 979 26.93 48.79 5.56
N ASP A 980 26.79 49.38 6.74
CA ASP A 980 25.52 49.97 7.16
C ASP A 980 25.53 51.49 6.96
N PRO A 981 24.67 52.05 6.08
CA PRO A 981 24.46 53.49 6.01
C PRO A 981 23.46 54.01 7.07
N GLY A 982 22.82 53.12 7.83
CA GLY A 982 21.86 53.41 8.87
C GLY A 982 22.45 53.39 10.28
N CYS A 983 21.54 53.21 11.24
CA CYS A 983 21.85 52.88 12.64
C CYS A 983 21.18 51.54 12.98
N ASN A 984 21.56 50.48 12.27
CA ASN A 984 20.99 49.15 12.46
C ASN A 984 21.88 48.36 13.44
N ALA A 985 21.42 48.12 14.66
CA ALA A 985 22.10 47.20 15.56
C ALA A 985 22.36 45.82 14.93
N PRO A 986 23.31 45.03 15.47
CA PRO A 986 23.65 43.70 14.97
C PRO A 986 22.41 42.81 14.80
N ARG A 987 22.28 42.16 13.64
CA ARG A 987 21.05 41.48 13.17
C ARG A 987 21.22 39.97 13.06
N PRO A 988 20.25 39.14 13.51
CA PRO A 988 20.25 37.70 13.25
C PRO A 988 20.41 37.35 11.76
N GLU A 989 19.90 38.18 10.85
CA GLU A 989 19.86 37.87 9.40
C GLU A 989 21.21 38.02 8.66
N ILE A 990 22.29 38.50 9.30
CA ILE A 990 23.56 38.84 8.63
C ILE A 990 24.66 37.86 9.02
N GLY A 991 25.26 37.16 8.06
CA GLY A 991 26.50 36.40 8.26
C GLY A 991 27.76 37.25 8.07
N LEU A 992 28.83 36.92 8.79
CA LEU A 992 30.15 37.57 8.70
C LEU A 992 31.27 36.53 8.89
N THR A 993 32.40 36.69 8.20
CA THR A 993 33.62 35.90 8.40
C THR A 993 34.84 36.82 8.41
N LEU A 994 35.72 36.68 9.41
CA LEU A 994 36.99 37.39 9.49
C LEU A 994 38.16 36.45 9.27
N TYR A 995 39.05 36.89 8.39
CA TYR A 995 40.32 36.28 8.05
C TYR A 995 41.48 37.16 8.48
N PHE A 996 42.61 36.56 8.80
CA PHE A 996 43.87 37.29 8.99
C PHE A 996 44.96 36.73 8.07
N ARG A 997 46.01 37.53 7.84
CA ARG A 997 47.22 37.09 7.14
C ARG A 997 48.46 37.80 7.70
N PRO A 998 49.49 37.07 8.15
CA PRO A 998 50.81 37.65 8.40
C PRO A 998 51.53 37.93 7.06
N LYS A 999 52.31 39.00 7.01
CA LYS A 999 53.24 39.33 5.91
C LYS A 999 54.68 38.89 6.22
#